data_AF-A0A8S9JLA4-F1
#
_entry.id   AF-A0A8S9JLA4-F1
#
_cell.length_a   1.000
_cell.length_b   1.000
_cell.length_c   1.000
_cell.angle_alpha   90.00
_cell.angle_beta   90.00
_cell.angle_gamma   90.00
#
_symmetry.space_group_name_H-M   'P 1'
#
loop_
_entity.id
_entity.type
_entity.pdbx_description
1 polymer ?
#
loop_
_entity_poly.entity_id
_entity_poly.type
_entity_poly.pdbx_seq_one_letter_code
_entity_poly.pdbx_strand_id
1 'polypeptide(L)'
;METFLFTSESVNEGHPDKLCDQISDAVLDACLEQDPDSKVACETCTKTNMVMVFGEITTKATVDYEKIVRDTCRSIGFISDDVGLDADKCKVLVNIEQQSPDIAQGVHGHFTKRPEDIGAGDQGHMFGYATDETPELMPLSHVLATKIGAKLTEVRKNGTCRWLRPDGKTQVTVEYYKDNGAMVPVRVHTVLISTQHDETVTNEEIARDLKEHVIKPIIPEKYLDDKTIFHLNPSGRFVIGGPHGDAGLTGRKIIIDTYGGWGAHGGGAFSGKDPTKVDRSGAYIVRQAAKSVVANGMARRALVQVSYAIGVPEPLSVFVDTYGTGLIPDKEILKIVKESFDFRPGMMTINLDLKRGGNGRFLKTAAYGHFGRDDPDFTWEVDEKQKTVLLTEQGYEDAEEILDVKDLYDPREQWASYLLNAIKAKELFLRDVNYIIRTKEVLIVDEFTGRVMQGRRWSDGLHQAVEAKEGLPIQNESITLASISYQNFFLQFPKLCGMTGTASTESAEFESIYKLKTTIVPTNKPMIRKDESDVVFKAVNGKWRAVVVEISRMHKTGRAVLVGTTSVEQSDELSQLLQEAGITHEVLNAKPENVEREAEIVAQSGRFGAVTIATNMAGRGTDIILGGNAEFMARLKLREILMPRVVKPTDGVFVSVKKAPPKRTWKVNEKLFPCKLSNEKEKLAEEAVQSAVEAWGQKSLTELEAEERLSYSCEKGPVQDEVIGKLRNAFLEIAKEYKGFTDEERKKVVEAGGLHVVGTERHESRRIDNQLRGRSGRQGDPGSSRFFLSLEDNIFRIFGGDRIQGMMRAFRVEDLPIESKMLTKALDEAQRKVENYFFDIRKQLFEFDEVLNSQRDRVYTERRRALVSDSLEPLIIEYAELTMDDILEANIGPDTPKESWDLEKLIAKVQQYCYLLNDLTPDLLKSQGSSYEGLQDYLRARGRDAYLQKREIVEKEAPGLMKDAERFLILSNIDRLWKEHLQALKFVQQAVGLRGYAQRDPLIEYKLEGYNLFLEMMAQIRRNVIYSIYQFQPVMVKKDQDKKSQNGKPSKQVDKPNQVGVADEPSSVASA
;
A
#
# COMPACT_ATOMS: atom_id res chain seq x y z
N MET A 1 16.58 -20.59 48.44
CA MET A 1 15.98 -21.09 47.19
C MET A 1 16.83 -22.24 46.71
N GLU A 2 16.23 -23.36 46.34
CA GLU A 2 16.96 -24.49 45.78
C GLU A 2 17.40 -24.13 44.35
N THR A 3 18.71 -24.15 44.10
CA THR A 3 19.28 -23.91 42.78
C THR A 3 19.62 -25.23 42.10
N PHE A 4 19.67 -25.24 40.77
CA PHE A 4 20.07 -26.38 39.96
C PHE A 4 20.93 -25.94 38.78
N LEU A 5 21.69 -26.87 38.19
CA LEU A 5 22.53 -26.61 37.03
C LEU A 5 21.87 -27.14 35.77
N PHE A 6 21.84 -26.33 34.72
CA PHE A 6 21.43 -26.78 33.39
C PHE A 6 22.47 -26.38 32.36
N THR A 7 22.68 -27.27 31.37
CA THR A 7 23.76 -27.13 30.40
C THR A 7 23.22 -27.22 28.98
N SER A 8 23.66 -26.29 28.13
CA SER A 8 23.42 -26.33 26.69
C SER A 8 24.75 -26.42 25.94
N GLU A 9 24.75 -27.13 24.81
CA GLU A 9 25.89 -27.20 23.89
C GLU A 9 25.59 -26.44 22.59
N SER A 10 26.65 -26.14 21.83
CA SER A 10 26.60 -25.67 20.45
C SER A 10 27.85 -26.17 19.71
N VAL A 11 27.82 -26.16 18.38
CA VAL A 11 28.97 -26.53 17.53
C VAL A 11 29.19 -25.49 16.44
N ASN A 12 30.44 -25.36 16.00
CA ASN A 12 30.84 -24.36 15.01
C ASN A 12 30.50 -24.82 13.58
N GLU A 13 30.56 -23.88 12.62
CA GLU A 13 30.30 -24.15 11.21
C GLU A 13 31.21 -25.23 10.58
N GLY A 14 32.40 -25.49 11.14
CA GLY A 14 33.30 -26.55 10.68
C GLY A 14 33.04 -27.92 11.29
N HIS A 15 32.13 -28.05 12.26
CA HIS A 15 31.77 -29.36 12.79
C HIS A 15 31.14 -30.21 11.67
N PRO A 16 31.45 -31.52 11.52
CA PRO A 16 30.99 -32.32 10.38
C PRO A 16 29.48 -32.29 10.14
N ASP A 17 28.67 -32.37 11.21
CA ASP A 17 27.21 -32.26 11.10
C ASP A 17 26.75 -30.89 10.55
N LYS A 18 27.40 -29.78 10.98
CA LYS A 18 27.08 -28.43 10.52
C LYS A 18 27.58 -28.15 9.12
N LEU A 19 28.69 -28.77 8.71
CA LEU A 19 29.13 -28.78 7.32
C LEU A 19 28.05 -29.41 6.43
N CYS A 20 27.48 -30.56 6.83
CA CYS A 20 26.40 -31.20 6.10
C CYS A 20 25.13 -30.34 6.02
N ASP A 21 24.73 -29.69 7.13
CA ASP A 21 23.59 -28.77 7.16
C ASP A 21 23.78 -27.61 6.18
N GLN A 22 24.95 -26.97 6.20
CA GLN A 22 25.29 -25.87 5.29
C GLN A 22 25.29 -26.30 3.83
N ILE A 23 25.83 -27.48 3.50
CA ILE A 23 25.81 -27.98 2.12
C ILE A 23 24.38 -28.24 1.65
N SER A 24 23.57 -28.92 2.48
CA SER A 24 22.15 -29.17 2.20
C SER A 24 21.37 -27.88 1.98
N ASP A 25 21.59 -26.84 2.80
CA ASP A 25 20.92 -25.55 2.64
C ASP A 25 21.45 -24.73 1.47
N ALA A 26 22.75 -24.82 1.13
CA ALA A 26 23.28 -24.19 -0.06
C ALA A 26 22.67 -24.79 -1.35
N VAL A 27 22.40 -26.09 -1.35
CA VAL A 27 21.66 -26.75 -2.45
C VAL A 27 20.21 -26.25 -2.52
N LEU A 28 19.54 -26.14 -1.37
CA LEU A 28 18.18 -25.59 -1.30
C LEU A 28 18.12 -24.15 -1.82
N ASP A 29 19.02 -23.27 -1.36
CA ASP A 29 19.10 -21.88 -1.80
C ASP A 29 19.33 -21.79 -3.32
N ALA A 30 20.26 -22.59 -3.87
CA ALA A 30 20.55 -22.61 -5.30
C ALA A 30 19.35 -23.07 -6.16
N CYS A 31 18.57 -24.04 -5.66
CA CYS A 31 17.33 -24.46 -6.31
C CYS A 31 16.28 -23.34 -6.30
N LEU A 32 16.01 -22.74 -5.13
CA LEU A 32 14.97 -21.71 -4.97
C LEU A 32 15.31 -20.39 -5.67
N GLU A 33 16.59 -20.06 -5.80
CA GLU A 33 17.06 -18.88 -6.54
C GLU A 33 16.69 -18.92 -8.03
N GLN A 34 16.73 -20.10 -8.65
CA GLN A 34 16.38 -20.28 -10.06
C GLN A 34 14.93 -20.72 -10.29
N ASP A 35 14.38 -21.53 -9.36
CA ASP A 35 13.01 -22.05 -9.43
C ASP A 35 12.36 -22.00 -8.03
N PRO A 36 11.59 -20.95 -7.73
CA PRO A 36 10.91 -20.77 -6.43
C PRO A 36 9.91 -21.87 -6.06
N ASP A 37 9.49 -22.69 -7.02
CA ASP A 37 8.56 -23.81 -6.80
C ASP A 37 9.25 -25.15 -6.61
N SER A 38 10.60 -25.17 -6.59
CA SER A 38 11.41 -26.36 -6.33
C SER A 38 10.92 -27.13 -5.11
N LYS A 39 10.86 -28.45 -5.24
CA LYS A 39 10.67 -29.39 -4.13
C LYS A 39 12.01 -30.01 -3.81
N VAL A 40 12.50 -29.77 -2.61
CA VAL A 40 13.86 -30.10 -2.20
C VAL A 40 13.76 -30.83 -0.87
N ALA A 41 14.26 -32.05 -0.84
CA ALA A 41 14.48 -32.82 0.37
C ALA A 41 15.81 -33.56 0.20
N CYS A 42 16.91 -32.88 0.49
CA CYS A 42 18.26 -33.40 0.33
C CYS A 42 19.06 -33.37 1.63
N GLU A 43 19.83 -34.42 1.85
CA GLU A 43 20.71 -34.59 2.99
C GLU A 43 22.14 -34.77 2.50
N THR A 44 23.07 -34.44 3.38
CA THR A 44 24.50 -34.53 3.13
C THR A 44 25.13 -35.38 4.23
N CYS A 45 26.06 -36.25 3.85
CA CYS A 45 26.95 -36.91 4.80
C CYS A 45 28.42 -36.71 4.40
N THR A 46 29.30 -36.75 5.39
CA THR A 46 30.73 -36.51 5.18
C THR A 46 31.60 -37.35 6.11
N LYS A 47 32.72 -37.84 5.59
CA LYS A 47 33.80 -38.47 6.37
C LYS A 47 35.11 -38.38 5.62
N THR A 48 36.17 -37.98 6.34
CA THR A 48 37.52 -37.79 5.81
C THR A 48 37.47 -36.84 4.61
N ASN A 49 37.87 -37.28 3.40
CA ASN A 49 37.91 -36.43 2.22
C ASN A 49 36.78 -36.76 1.23
N MET A 50 35.60 -37.09 1.76
CA MET A 50 34.43 -37.48 0.97
C MET A 50 33.17 -36.78 1.50
N VAL A 51 32.41 -36.21 0.58
CA VAL A 51 31.10 -35.59 0.82
C VAL A 51 30.10 -36.23 -0.13
N MET A 52 28.96 -36.65 0.39
CA MET A 52 27.87 -37.21 -0.40
C MET A 52 26.60 -36.40 -0.18
N VAL A 53 26.02 -35.89 -1.27
CA VAL A 53 24.71 -35.23 -1.29
C VAL A 53 23.70 -36.20 -1.90
N PHE A 54 22.59 -36.45 -1.21
CA PHE A 54 21.59 -37.42 -1.63
C PHE A 54 20.18 -37.03 -1.20
N GLY A 55 19.16 -37.54 -1.91
CA GLY A 55 17.76 -37.27 -1.58
C GLY A 55 16.89 -37.02 -2.81
N GLU A 56 15.80 -36.30 -2.61
CA GLU A 56 14.77 -36.04 -3.61
C GLU A 56 14.74 -34.56 -3.98
N ILE A 57 14.93 -34.24 -5.26
CA ILE A 57 14.79 -32.88 -5.78
C ILE A 57 13.98 -32.89 -7.07
N THR A 58 12.88 -32.16 -7.07
CA THR A 58 12.08 -31.86 -8.26
C THR A 58 12.15 -30.37 -8.52
N THR A 59 12.91 -29.96 -9.53
CA THR A 59 13.17 -28.56 -9.87
C THR A 59 13.38 -28.37 -11.37
N LYS A 60 13.14 -27.15 -11.86
CA LYS A 60 13.56 -26.67 -13.20
C LYS A 60 14.94 -26.01 -13.18
N ALA A 61 15.51 -25.77 -11.99
CA ALA A 61 16.83 -25.18 -11.81
C ALA A 61 17.93 -26.07 -12.39
N THR A 62 18.97 -25.45 -12.93
CA THR A 62 20.21 -26.16 -13.31
C THR A 62 21.24 -25.95 -12.20
N VAL A 63 21.49 -26.99 -11.41
CA VAL A 63 22.30 -26.92 -10.19
C VAL A 63 23.60 -27.71 -10.36
N ASP A 64 24.73 -27.05 -10.16
CA ASP A 64 26.05 -27.69 -10.08
C ASP A 64 26.35 -28.06 -8.62
N TYR A 65 25.91 -29.26 -8.23
CA TYR A 65 26.06 -29.78 -6.86
C TYR A 65 27.53 -29.87 -6.43
N GLU A 66 28.42 -30.26 -7.34
CA GLU A 66 29.84 -30.40 -7.01
C GLU A 66 30.45 -29.03 -6.70
N LYS A 67 30.18 -28.03 -7.55
CA LYS A 67 30.62 -26.66 -7.30
C LYS A 67 30.10 -26.13 -5.95
N ILE A 68 28.81 -26.34 -5.64
CA ILE A 68 28.20 -25.91 -4.37
C ILE A 68 28.92 -26.54 -3.17
N VAL A 69 29.14 -27.86 -3.20
CA VAL A 69 29.86 -28.57 -2.12
C VAL A 69 31.24 -27.97 -1.91
N ARG A 70 32.00 -27.78 -3.01
CA ARG A 70 33.37 -27.25 -2.93
C ARG A 70 33.40 -25.79 -2.45
N ASP A 71 32.49 -24.95 -2.94
CA ASP A 71 32.38 -23.55 -2.54
C ASP A 71 32.03 -23.41 -1.05
N THR A 72 31.07 -24.20 -0.55
CA THR A 72 30.71 -24.23 0.87
C THR A 72 31.85 -24.73 1.76
N CYS A 73 32.55 -25.81 1.36
CA CYS A 73 33.73 -26.26 2.09
C CYS A 73 34.81 -25.17 2.18
N ARG A 74 35.08 -24.46 1.06
CA ARG A 74 36.07 -23.35 1.06
C ARG A 74 35.64 -22.19 1.94
N SER A 75 34.37 -21.78 1.91
CA SER A 75 33.88 -20.64 2.71
C SER A 75 33.95 -20.89 4.22
N ILE A 76 33.79 -22.15 4.64
CA ILE A 76 33.99 -22.61 6.02
C ILE A 76 35.47 -22.63 6.40
N GLY A 77 36.37 -22.79 5.43
CA GLY A 77 37.83 -22.83 5.64
C GLY A 77 38.47 -24.21 5.51
N PHE A 78 37.79 -25.17 4.87
CA PHE A 78 38.35 -26.49 4.53
C PHE A 78 39.14 -26.43 3.23
N ILE A 79 40.37 -25.93 3.31
CA ILE A 79 41.24 -25.67 2.15
C ILE A 79 42.37 -26.70 1.94
N SER A 80 42.53 -27.64 2.87
CA SER A 80 43.63 -28.62 2.85
C SER A 80 43.35 -29.84 3.74
N ASP A 81 44.01 -30.97 3.45
CA ASP A 81 43.82 -32.22 4.20
C ASP A 81 44.19 -32.06 5.70
N ASP A 82 45.15 -31.19 6.02
CA ASP A 82 45.60 -30.98 7.39
C ASP A 82 44.59 -30.21 8.25
N VAL A 83 43.69 -29.41 7.66
CA VAL A 83 42.59 -28.77 8.39
C VAL A 83 41.36 -29.67 8.53
N GLY A 84 41.34 -30.83 7.87
CA GLY A 84 40.35 -31.89 8.05
C GLY A 84 39.59 -32.29 6.78
N LEU A 85 39.65 -31.46 5.72
CA LEU A 85 39.08 -31.73 4.40
C LEU A 85 39.69 -30.77 3.38
N ASP A 86 40.07 -31.27 2.20
CA ASP A 86 40.57 -30.46 1.08
C ASP A 86 39.42 -30.23 0.08
N ALA A 87 38.83 -29.03 0.07
CA ALA A 87 37.67 -28.73 -0.78
C ALA A 87 37.91 -28.96 -2.27
N ASP A 88 39.15 -28.89 -2.77
CA ASP A 88 39.44 -29.06 -4.18
C ASP A 88 39.78 -30.51 -4.54
N LYS A 89 40.18 -31.34 -3.57
CA LYS A 89 40.48 -32.77 -3.77
C LYS A 89 39.45 -33.73 -3.19
N CYS A 90 38.48 -33.24 -2.42
CA CYS A 90 37.48 -34.10 -1.82
C CYS A 90 36.65 -34.81 -2.90
N LYS A 91 36.29 -36.06 -2.61
CA LYS A 91 35.41 -36.88 -3.44
C LYS A 91 33.97 -36.45 -3.19
N VAL A 92 33.34 -35.83 -4.18
CA VAL A 92 31.92 -35.48 -4.14
C VAL A 92 31.09 -36.57 -4.80
N LEU A 93 30.10 -37.08 -4.09
CA LEU A 93 29.12 -38.05 -4.57
C LEU A 93 27.74 -37.38 -4.60
N VAL A 94 27.01 -37.52 -5.70
CA VAL A 94 25.67 -36.91 -5.86
C VAL A 94 24.68 -37.98 -6.27
N ASN A 95 23.70 -38.23 -5.42
CA ASN A 95 22.65 -39.25 -5.59
C ASN A 95 21.27 -38.62 -5.38
N ILE A 96 20.83 -37.83 -6.36
CA ILE A 96 19.54 -37.11 -6.34
C ILE A 96 18.54 -37.79 -7.29
N GLU A 97 17.34 -38.04 -6.81
CA GLU A 97 16.20 -38.55 -7.59
C GLU A 97 15.02 -37.56 -7.54
N GLN A 98 13.99 -37.79 -8.37
CA GLN A 98 12.77 -36.97 -8.31
C GLN A 98 11.84 -37.45 -7.20
N GLN A 99 11.08 -36.53 -6.63
CA GLN A 99 10.06 -36.86 -5.62
C GLN A 99 9.00 -37.81 -6.17
N SER A 100 8.52 -38.72 -5.31
CA SER A 100 7.42 -39.65 -5.64
C SER A 100 6.18 -38.93 -6.19
N PRO A 101 5.62 -39.36 -7.35
CA PRO A 101 4.40 -38.80 -7.91
C PRO A 101 3.18 -38.86 -6.96
N ASP A 102 3.06 -39.92 -6.16
CA ASP A 102 1.94 -40.11 -5.22
C ASP A 102 2.00 -39.07 -4.08
N ILE A 103 3.21 -38.80 -3.58
CA ILE A 103 3.45 -37.75 -2.58
C ILE A 103 3.21 -36.38 -3.20
N ALA A 104 3.73 -36.13 -4.41
CA ALA A 104 3.51 -34.88 -5.13
C ALA A 104 2.01 -34.60 -5.35
N GLN A 105 1.21 -35.63 -5.66
CA GLN A 105 -0.24 -35.53 -5.78
C GLN A 105 -0.89 -35.14 -4.44
N GLY A 106 -0.51 -35.81 -3.35
CA GLY A 106 -1.03 -35.54 -2.01
C GLY A 106 -0.64 -34.16 -1.48
N VAL A 107 0.57 -33.70 -1.72
CA VAL A 107 1.14 -32.47 -1.15
C VAL A 107 0.70 -31.24 -1.95
N HIS A 108 0.95 -31.22 -3.26
CA HIS A 108 0.74 -30.04 -4.11
C HIS A 108 -0.06 -30.34 -5.39
N GLY A 109 -0.60 -31.55 -5.54
CA GLY A 109 -1.42 -31.96 -6.70
C GLY A 109 -0.70 -31.79 -8.03
N HIS A 110 0.60 -32.09 -8.10
CA HIS A 110 1.42 -31.78 -9.28
C HIS A 110 1.37 -30.29 -9.67
N PHE A 111 1.43 -29.40 -8.67
CA PHE A 111 1.41 -27.94 -8.83
C PHE A 111 0.04 -27.39 -9.25
N THR A 112 -1.05 -28.14 -9.04
CA THR A 112 -2.42 -27.68 -9.33
C THR A 112 -3.18 -27.20 -8.09
N LYS A 113 -2.69 -27.51 -6.89
CA LYS A 113 -3.35 -27.08 -5.64
C LYS A 113 -3.12 -25.60 -5.38
N ARG A 114 -4.16 -24.93 -4.87
CA ARG A 114 -4.05 -23.57 -4.32
C ARG A 114 -3.19 -23.58 -3.05
N PRO A 115 -2.55 -22.46 -2.66
CA PRO A 115 -1.70 -22.41 -1.49
C PRO A 115 -2.35 -22.93 -0.20
N GLU A 116 -3.61 -22.58 0.05
CA GLU A 116 -4.38 -23.03 1.21
C GLU A 116 -4.66 -24.54 1.25
N ASP A 117 -4.58 -25.20 0.09
CA ASP A 117 -4.82 -26.63 -0.10
C ASP A 117 -3.52 -27.44 -0.14
N ILE A 118 -2.36 -26.78 -0.06
CA ILE A 118 -1.05 -27.46 0.00
C ILE A 118 -0.93 -28.18 1.34
N GLY A 119 -0.79 -29.50 1.25
CA GLY A 119 -0.60 -30.38 2.40
C GLY A 119 0.83 -30.42 2.89
N ALA A 120 1.04 -30.98 4.08
CA ALA A 120 2.40 -31.19 4.58
C ALA A 120 3.13 -32.24 3.74
N GLY A 121 4.40 -31.96 3.42
CA GLY A 121 5.28 -32.85 2.65
C GLY A 121 5.74 -34.07 3.41
N ASP A 122 5.71 -34.01 4.74
CA ASP A 122 6.12 -35.05 5.68
C ASP A 122 5.14 -35.13 6.86
N GLN A 123 5.14 -36.28 7.55
CA GLN A 123 4.47 -36.44 8.85
C GLN A 123 5.42 -36.03 9.96
N GLY A 124 4.92 -35.30 10.96
CA GLY A 124 5.78 -34.84 12.04
C GLY A 124 5.07 -33.99 13.07
N HIS A 125 5.82 -33.63 14.11
CA HIS A 125 5.41 -32.69 15.13
C HIS A 125 6.51 -31.64 15.33
N MET A 126 6.10 -30.38 15.45
CA MET A 126 6.96 -29.21 15.39
C MET A 126 6.73 -28.42 16.67
N PHE A 127 7.82 -27.96 17.27
CA PHE A 127 7.80 -27.31 18.56
C PHE A 127 8.41 -25.93 18.49
N GLY A 128 7.74 -25.01 19.16
CA GLY A 128 8.12 -23.62 19.36
C GLY A 128 8.27 -23.37 20.84
N TYR A 129 9.41 -22.87 21.28
CA TYR A 129 9.66 -22.61 22.70
C TYR A 129 10.13 -21.18 22.89
N ALA A 130 9.64 -20.48 23.91
CA ALA A 130 10.08 -19.13 24.29
C ALA A 130 10.18 -18.98 25.80
N THR A 131 11.09 -18.10 26.25
CA THR A 131 11.34 -17.77 27.66
C THR A 131 11.82 -16.33 27.76
N ASP A 132 11.59 -15.66 28.88
CA ASP A 132 12.00 -14.27 29.14
C ASP A 132 13.43 -14.14 29.71
N GLU A 133 14.22 -15.21 29.68
CA GLU A 133 15.60 -15.25 30.19
C GLU A 133 16.56 -14.29 29.47
N THR A 134 16.34 -14.06 28.18
CA THR A 134 17.18 -13.19 27.33
C THR A 134 16.31 -12.32 26.41
N PRO A 135 16.86 -11.21 25.87
CA PRO A 135 16.15 -10.35 24.89
C PRO A 135 15.68 -11.11 23.64
N GLU A 136 16.43 -12.12 23.20
CA GLU A 136 16.11 -12.97 22.04
C GLU A 136 14.93 -13.94 22.33
N LEU A 137 14.41 -13.91 23.56
CA LEU A 137 13.40 -14.81 24.12
C LEU A 137 13.83 -16.28 24.09
N MET A 138 15.10 -16.53 24.41
CA MET A 138 15.78 -17.84 24.35
C MET A 138 16.42 -18.18 25.70
N PRO A 139 16.72 -19.46 25.98
CA PRO A 139 17.42 -19.82 27.21
C PRO A 139 18.85 -19.27 27.26
N LEU A 140 19.25 -18.70 28.40
CA LEU A 140 20.55 -18.05 28.54
C LEU A 140 21.73 -19.00 28.26
N SER A 141 21.69 -20.21 28.81
CA SER A 141 22.73 -21.24 28.60
C SER A 141 22.94 -21.56 27.12
N HIS A 142 21.88 -21.59 26.32
CA HIS A 142 21.98 -21.87 24.89
C HIS A 142 22.49 -20.66 24.09
N VAL A 143 21.96 -19.46 24.37
CA VAL A 143 22.42 -18.21 23.73
C VAL A 143 23.93 -18.02 23.93
N LEU A 144 24.41 -18.20 25.15
CA LEU A 144 25.84 -18.07 25.46
C LEU A 144 26.69 -19.13 24.75
N ALA A 145 26.28 -20.41 24.76
CA ALA A 145 27.01 -21.47 24.06
C ALA A 145 27.15 -21.18 22.56
N THR A 146 26.05 -20.76 21.93
CA THR A 146 26.01 -20.42 20.50
C THR A 146 26.82 -19.17 20.17
N LYS A 147 26.70 -18.08 20.96
CA LYS A 147 27.48 -16.86 20.75
C LYS A 147 28.99 -17.08 20.93
N ILE A 148 29.41 -17.93 21.88
CA ILE A 148 30.82 -18.33 22.02
C ILE A 148 31.30 -19.08 20.76
N GLY A 149 30.47 -19.99 20.23
CA GLY A 149 30.78 -20.73 18.99
C GLY A 149 30.92 -19.81 17.78
N ALA A 150 29.99 -18.86 17.63
CA ALA A 150 30.06 -17.84 16.58
C ALA A 150 31.31 -16.95 16.72
N LYS A 151 31.64 -16.55 17.97
CA LYS A 151 32.82 -15.75 18.25
C LYS A 151 34.12 -16.47 17.91
N LEU A 152 34.23 -17.78 18.16
CA LEU A 152 35.37 -18.59 17.72
C LEU A 152 35.60 -18.49 16.21
N THR A 153 34.52 -18.56 15.43
CA THR A 153 34.58 -18.42 13.98
C THR A 153 34.98 -17.01 13.56
N GLU A 154 34.45 -15.98 14.22
CA GLU A 154 34.81 -14.58 13.96
C GLU A 154 36.30 -14.33 14.17
N VAL A 155 36.84 -14.70 15.35
CA VAL A 155 38.26 -14.48 15.69
C VAL A 155 39.21 -15.31 14.83
N ARG A 156 38.73 -16.43 14.28
CA ARG A 156 39.45 -17.22 13.28
C ARG A 156 39.48 -16.51 11.93
N LYS A 157 38.31 -16.13 11.39
CA LYS A 157 38.19 -15.52 10.05
C LYS A 157 38.84 -14.16 9.97
N ASN A 158 38.80 -13.35 11.03
CA ASN A 158 39.45 -12.05 11.08
C ASN A 158 40.96 -12.14 11.41
N GLY A 159 41.47 -13.34 11.73
CA GLY A 159 42.89 -13.58 12.01
C GLY A 159 43.38 -13.13 13.38
N THR A 160 42.49 -12.81 14.33
CA THR A 160 42.83 -12.53 15.74
C THR A 160 43.48 -13.75 16.40
N CYS A 161 42.87 -14.92 16.20
CA CYS A 161 43.39 -16.21 16.66
C CYS A 161 43.69 -17.09 15.44
N ARG A 162 44.82 -16.84 14.77
CA ARG A 162 45.22 -17.54 13.52
C ARG A 162 45.41 -19.05 13.68
N TRP A 163 45.64 -19.48 14.91
CA TRP A 163 45.82 -20.88 15.28
C TRP A 163 44.51 -21.68 15.25
N LEU A 164 43.35 -21.02 15.30
CA LEU A 164 42.05 -21.68 15.27
C LEU A 164 41.77 -22.31 13.90
N ARG A 165 41.22 -23.51 13.93
CA ARG A 165 40.77 -24.26 12.75
C ARG A 165 39.23 -24.35 12.74
N PRO A 166 38.60 -24.78 11.64
CA PRO A 166 37.14 -24.70 11.49
C PRO A 166 36.31 -25.44 12.55
N ASP A 167 36.79 -26.58 13.04
CA ASP A 167 36.01 -27.43 13.94
C ASP A 167 36.06 -26.95 15.40
N GLY A 168 34.91 -27.01 16.08
CA GLY A 168 34.78 -26.55 17.44
C GLY A 168 33.42 -26.89 18.07
N LYS A 169 33.45 -27.03 19.39
CA LYS A 169 32.28 -27.32 20.23
C LYS A 169 32.34 -26.50 21.50
N THR A 170 31.20 -25.95 21.88
CA THR A 170 31.04 -25.12 23.08
C THR A 170 29.95 -25.67 23.97
N GLN A 171 30.10 -25.44 25.27
CA GLN A 171 29.13 -25.83 26.27
C GLN A 171 29.12 -24.80 27.40
N VAL A 172 27.93 -24.38 27.82
CA VAL A 172 27.74 -23.44 28.91
C VAL A 172 26.74 -24.01 29.90
N THR A 173 27.17 -24.11 31.15
CA THR A 173 26.36 -24.52 32.29
C THR A 173 26.00 -23.28 33.10
N VAL A 174 24.70 -23.04 33.28
CA VAL A 174 24.17 -21.93 34.08
C VAL A 174 23.49 -22.49 35.33
N GLU A 175 23.70 -21.81 36.45
CA GLU A 175 22.98 -22.05 37.69
C GLU A 175 21.66 -21.28 37.67
N TYR A 176 20.56 -21.99 37.93
CA TYR A 176 19.19 -21.48 37.87
C TYR A 176 18.48 -21.69 39.20
N TYR A 177 17.46 -20.87 39.47
CA TYR A 177 16.40 -21.22 40.41
C TYR A 177 15.04 -21.20 39.72
N LYS A 178 14.09 -21.97 40.24
CA LYS A 178 12.73 -22.06 39.72
C LYS A 178 11.80 -21.11 40.47
N ASP A 179 11.16 -20.21 39.74
CA ASP A 179 10.17 -19.24 40.25
C ASP A 179 8.81 -19.50 39.60
N ASN A 180 7.92 -20.23 40.28
CA ASN A 180 6.57 -20.55 39.80
C ASN A 180 6.51 -21.03 38.33
N GLY A 181 7.49 -21.83 37.90
CA GLY A 181 7.58 -22.34 36.53
C GLY A 181 8.56 -21.59 35.62
N ALA A 182 8.92 -20.35 35.95
CA ALA A 182 9.96 -19.59 35.26
C ALA A 182 11.36 -20.05 35.70
N MET A 183 12.30 -20.08 34.76
CA MET A 183 13.69 -20.46 35.00
C MET A 183 14.53 -19.20 35.07
N VAL A 184 15.03 -18.84 36.26
CA VAL A 184 15.75 -17.58 36.45
C VAL A 184 17.25 -17.85 36.55
N PRO A 185 18.07 -17.33 35.62
CA PRO A 185 19.51 -17.54 35.63
C PRO A 185 20.17 -16.71 36.75
N VAL A 186 21.07 -17.34 37.49
CA VAL A 186 21.83 -16.72 38.59
C VAL A 186 23.24 -16.35 38.14
N ARG A 187 23.99 -17.34 37.63
CA ARG A 187 25.39 -17.17 37.18
C ARG A 187 25.81 -18.27 36.21
N VAL A 188 26.90 -18.04 35.48
CA VAL A 188 27.56 -19.08 34.68
C VAL A 188 28.45 -19.93 35.60
N HIS A 189 28.10 -21.21 35.73
CA HIS A 189 28.85 -22.16 36.55
C HIS A 189 30.08 -22.69 35.81
N THR A 190 29.90 -23.15 34.56
CA THR A 190 30.98 -23.75 33.76
C THR A 190 30.91 -23.27 32.32
N VAL A 191 32.08 -22.98 31.75
CA VAL A 191 32.28 -22.79 30.31
C VAL A 191 33.26 -23.83 29.81
N LEU A 192 32.86 -24.62 28.82
CA LEU A 192 33.71 -25.60 28.16
C LEU A 192 33.82 -25.29 26.67
N ILE A 193 35.05 -25.16 26.18
CA ILE A 193 35.37 -24.95 24.78
C ILE A 193 36.34 -26.05 24.36
N SER A 194 35.99 -26.78 23.32
CA SER A 194 36.87 -27.73 22.63
C SER A 194 36.98 -27.29 21.18
N THR A 195 38.13 -26.76 20.77
CA THR A 195 38.31 -26.18 19.44
C THR A 195 39.56 -26.74 18.77
N GLN A 196 39.42 -27.02 17.48
CA GLN A 196 40.51 -27.51 16.66
C GLN A 196 41.55 -26.39 16.48
N HIS A 197 42.82 -26.76 16.52
CA HIS A 197 43.92 -25.80 16.42
C HIS A 197 45.11 -26.34 15.64
N ASP A 198 46.00 -25.45 15.22
CA ASP A 198 47.25 -25.84 14.59
C ASP A 198 48.23 -26.50 15.58
N GLU A 199 49.27 -27.14 15.05
CA GLU A 199 50.20 -27.93 15.84
C GLU A 199 51.19 -27.13 16.69
N THR A 200 51.30 -25.83 16.44
CA THR A 200 52.35 -24.96 16.98
C THR A 200 51.91 -24.20 18.24
N VAL A 201 50.60 -24.01 18.45
CA VAL A 201 50.08 -23.31 19.64
C VAL A 201 50.14 -24.17 20.91
N THR A 202 50.48 -23.54 22.03
CA THR A 202 50.51 -24.19 23.36
C THR A 202 49.14 -24.12 24.06
N ASN A 203 48.88 -25.04 25.00
CA ASN A 203 47.62 -25.05 25.74
C ASN A 203 47.45 -23.79 26.61
N GLU A 204 48.55 -23.23 27.13
CA GLU A 204 48.56 -21.98 27.89
C GLU A 204 48.12 -20.79 27.02
N GLU A 205 48.61 -20.72 25.78
CA GLU A 205 48.20 -19.70 24.80
C GLU A 205 46.74 -19.86 24.40
N ILE A 206 46.29 -21.08 24.09
CA ILE A 206 44.88 -21.38 23.81
C ILE A 206 44.00 -20.87 24.96
N ALA A 207 44.33 -21.25 26.20
CA ALA A 207 43.52 -20.89 27.36
C ALA A 207 43.46 -19.36 27.59
N ARG A 208 44.59 -18.66 27.39
CA ARG A 208 44.66 -17.20 27.50
C ARG A 208 43.81 -16.53 26.42
N ASP A 209 44.03 -16.89 25.16
CA ASP A 209 43.41 -16.24 24.01
C ASP A 209 41.89 -16.50 23.98
N LEU A 210 41.45 -17.71 24.32
CA LEU A 210 40.01 -18.02 24.44
C LEU A 210 39.34 -17.23 25.55
N LYS A 211 39.99 -17.05 26.71
CA LYS A 211 39.43 -16.22 27.78
C LYS A 211 39.29 -14.76 27.34
N GLU A 212 40.33 -14.22 26.71
CA GLU A 212 40.38 -12.80 26.36
C GLU A 212 39.50 -12.45 25.16
N HIS A 213 39.61 -13.19 24.07
CA HIS A 213 39.01 -12.82 22.78
C HIS A 213 37.67 -13.50 22.49
N VAL A 214 37.30 -14.53 23.27
CA VAL A 214 36.07 -15.32 23.01
C VAL A 214 35.10 -15.26 24.19
N ILE A 215 35.56 -15.52 25.41
CA ILE A 215 34.65 -15.62 26.58
C ILE A 215 34.26 -14.24 27.12
N LYS A 216 35.24 -13.40 27.45
CA LYS A 216 34.97 -12.06 28.02
C LYS A 216 34.07 -11.18 27.12
N PRO A 217 34.20 -11.18 25.78
CA PRO A 217 33.34 -10.36 24.93
C PRO A 217 31.88 -10.85 24.88
N ILE A 218 31.62 -12.11 25.23
CA ILE A 218 30.31 -12.75 25.02
C ILE A 218 29.53 -12.92 26.32
N ILE A 219 30.20 -13.32 27.41
CA ILE A 219 29.52 -13.53 28.68
C ILE A 219 29.53 -12.22 29.48
N PRO A 220 28.36 -11.63 29.79
CA PRO A 220 28.30 -10.43 30.61
C PRO A 220 28.98 -10.62 31.98
N GLU A 221 29.76 -9.63 32.42
CA GLU A 221 30.51 -9.70 33.68
C GLU A 221 29.64 -10.06 34.89
N LYS A 222 28.38 -9.60 34.90
CA LYS A 222 27.40 -9.91 35.96
C LYS A 222 27.14 -11.41 36.17
N TYR A 223 27.44 -12.26 35.19
CA TYR A 223 27.26 -13.70 35.28
C TYR A 223 28.56 -14.48 35.54
N LEU A 224 29.72 -13.81 35.54
CA LEU A 224 31.01 -14.42 35.83
C LEU A 224 31.42 -14.10 37.28
N ASP A 225 31.92 -15.11 37.98
CA ASP A 225 32.46 -14.96 39.33
C ASP A 225 33.75 -15.77 39.53
N ASP A 226 34.41 -15.59 40.68
CA ASP A 226 35.62 -16.33 41.04
C ASP A 226 35.41 -17.86 41.13
N LYS A 227 34.14 -18.32 41.09
CA LYS A 227 33.75 -19.73 41.12
C LYS A 227 33.39 -20.28 39.74
N THR A 228 33.43 -19.47 38.68
CA THR A 228 33.19 -19.96 37.31
C THR A 228 34.33 -20.88 36.87
N ILE A 229 33.99 -22.08 36.41
CA ILE A 229 34.94 -23.11 35.98
C ILE A 229 35.15 -23.02 34.46
N PHE A 230 36.41 -22.98 34.04
CA PHE A 230 36.77 -22.93 32.62
C PHE A 230 37.49 -24.22 32.19
N HIS A 231 36.90 -24.95 31.24
CA HIS A 231 37.53 -26.09 30.58
C HIS A 231 37.85 -25.74 29.13
N LEU A 232 39.09 -25.33 28.89
CA LEU A 232 39.56 -24.85 27.57
C LEU A 232 40.49 -25.91 26.98
N ASN A 233 39.99 -26.65 25.98
CA ASN A 233 40.61 -27.84 25.41
C ASN A 233 41.05 -28.86 26.48
N PRO A 234 40.11 -29.42 27.28
CA PRO A 234 40.45 -30.32 28.38
C PRO A 234 41.09 -31.64 27.92
N SER A 235 40.92 -32.03 26.65
CA SER A 235 41.60 -33.18 26.03
C SER A 235 43.07 -32.91 25.70
N GLY A 236 43.56 -31.68 25.88
CA GLY A 236 44.86 -31.23 25.41
C GLY A 236 44.82 -30.90 23.92
N ARG A 237 45.70 -31.52 23.13
CA ARG A 237 45.85 -31.19 21.71
C ARG A 237 44.69 -31.75 20.87
N PHE A 238 44.00 -30.88 20.15
CA PHE A 238 42.94 -31.18 19.18
C PHE A 238 43.33 -30.67 17.78
N VAL A 239 44.27 -31.36 17.13
CA VAL A 239 44.79 -30.96 15.81
C VAL A 239 43.95 -31.52 14.66
N ILE A 240 43.55 -32.79 14.81
CA ILE A 240 42.75 -33.53 13.82
C ILE A 240 41.27 -33.33 14.18
N GLY A 241 40.59 -32.46 13.44
CA GLY A 241 39.16 -32.18 13.57
C GLY A 241 38.45 -32.25 12.22
N GLY A 242 37.22 -31.76 12.17
CA GLY A 242 36.39 -31.77 10.97
C GLY A 242 36.07 -33.19 10.50
N PRO A 243 35.76 -33.38 9.20
CA PRO A 243 35.44 -34.69 8.64
C PRO A 243 36.54 -35.75 8.82
N HIS A 244 37.81 -35.34 8.93
CA HIS A 244 38.91 -36.25 9.28
C HIS A 244 38.72 -36.84 10.68
N GLY A 245 38.36 -36.01 11.67
CA GLY A 245 38.12 -36.42 13.05
C GLY A 245 36.84 -37.24 13.25
N ASP A 246 35.70 -36.79 12.69
CA ASP A 246 34.38 -37.38 12.93
C ASP A 246 33.56 -37.51 11.63
N ALA A 247 32.47 -38.28 11.66
CA ALA A 247 31.50 -38.38 10.57
C ALA A 247 30.36 -37.37 10.78
N GLY A 248 29.93 -36.71 9.71
CA GLY A 248 28.83 -35.74 9.72
C GLY A 248 27.60 -36.21 8.96
N LEU A 249 26.41 -35.81 9.43
CA LEU A 249 25.13 -36.01 8.75
C LEU A 249 24.20 -34.82 9.00
N THR A 250 23.48 -34.38 7.95
CA THR A 250 22.46 -33.32 8.04
C THR A 250 21.43 -33.60 9.14
N GLY A 251 21.13 -32.59 9.95
CA GLY A 251 20.11 -32.63 11.01
C GLY A 251 20.50 -33.39 12.28
N ARG A 252 21.68 -34.01 12.35
CA ARG A 252 22.10 -34.79 13.54
C ARG A 252 22.22 -33.94 14.81
N LYS A 253 22.43 -32.63 14.65
CA LYS A 253 22.59 -31.65 15.74
C LYS A 253 21.37 -30.75 15.97
N ILE A 254 20.16 -31.24 15.70
CA ILE A 254 18.93 -30.44 15.81
C ILE A 254 18.66 -29.82 17.20
N ILE A 255 19.14 -30.43 18.29
CA ILE A 255 18.94 -29.89 19.65
C ILE A 255 19.63 -28.53 19.86
N ILE A 256 20.76 -28.30 19.16
CA ILE A 256 21.48 -27.01 19.21
C ILE A 256 20.97 -26.02 18.16
N ASP A 257 20.16 -26.49 17.21
CA ASP A 257 19.48 -25.63 16.25
C ASP A 257 18.21 -25.01 16.80
N THR A 258 17.73 -25.57 17.92
CA THR A 258 16.48 -25.23 18.56
C THR A 258 16.73 -24.48 19.86
N TYR A 259 16.61 -25.14 21.01
CA TYR A 259 16.54 -24.49 22.33
C TYR A 259 17.58 -25.02 23.31
N GLY A 260 18.63 -25.68 22.83
CA GLY A 260 19.75 -26.17 23.64
C GLY A 260 19.33 -27.15 24.75
N GLY A 261 18.23 -27.89 24.53
CA GLY A 261 17.67 -28.88 25.45
C GLY A 261 16.56 -28.39 26.39
N TRP A 262 16.25 -27.08 26.41
CA TRP A 262 15.20 -26.54 27.29
C TRP A 262 13.76 -26.77 26.82
N GLY A 263 13.58 -26.85 25.51
CA GLY A 263 12.29 -27.08 24.85
C GLY A 263 12.29 -28.40 24.08
N ALA A 264 11.09 -28.89 23.80
CA ALA A 264 10.93 -30.00 22.86
C ALA A 264 11.31 -29.56 21.43
N HIS A 265 11.70 -30.52 20.60
CA HIS A 265 12.04 -30.32 19.19
C HIS A 265 11.55 -31.50 18.36
N GLY A 266 11.31 -31.27 17.07
CA GLY A 266 10.88 -32.31 16.13
C GLY A 266 12.01 -33.27 15.79
N GLY A 267 11.68 -34.38 15.13
CA GLY A 267 12.65 -35.40 14.75
C GLY A 267 13.33 -35.20 13.39
N GLY A 268 12.76 -34.39 12.49
CA GLY A 268 13.29 -34.20 11.15
C GLY A 268 14.28 -33.04 11.05
N ALA A 269 15.31 -33.21 10.21
CA ALA A 269 16.30 -32.16 9.93
C ALA A 269 15.62 -30.86 9.45
N PHE A 270 16.16 -29.70 9.82
CA PHE A 270 15.70 -28.41 9.27
C PHE A 270 16.33 -28.13 7.91
N SER A 271 17.59 -28.52 7.71
CA SER A 271 18.38 -28.23 6.52
C SER A 271 18.05 -29.09 5.31
N GLY A 272 18.19 -28.48 4.12
CA GLY A 272 17.99 -29.13 2.82
C GLY A 272 16.54 -29.43 2.46
N LYS A 273 15.60 -28.75 3.11
CA LYS A 273 14.16 -29.01 2.99
C LYS A 273 13.40 -27.77 2.54
N ASP A 274 12.59 -27.93 1.48
CA ASP A 274 11.70 -26.88 1.02
C ASP A 274 10.55 -26.63 2.01
N PRO A 275 9.86 -25.48 1.92
CA PRO A 275 8.86 -25.10 2.92
C PRO A 275 7.68 -26.06 3.10
N THR A 276 7.40 -26.91 2.10
CA THR A 276 6.36 -27.95 2.22
C THR A 276 6.78 -29.09 3.15
N LYS A 277 8.09 -29.32 3.31
CA LYS A 277 8.69 -30.21 4.29
C LYS A 277 8.74 -29.48 5.63
N VAL A 278 7.66 -29.64 6.38
CA VAL A 278 7.24 -28.81 7.52
C VAL A 278 8.21 -28.74 8.71
N ASP A 279 9.32 -29.48 8.73
CA ASP A 279 10.25 -29.51 9.86
C ASP A 279 10.75 -28.10 10.22
N ARG A 280 11.29 -27.36 9.25
CA ARG A 280 11.78 -25.99 9.45
C ARG A 280 10.63 -24.98 9.48
N SER A 281 9.81 -24.96 8.43
CA SER A 281 8.74 -23.96 8.28
C SER A 281 7.73 -24.03 9.43
N GLY A 282 7.37 -25.25 9.83
CA GLY A 282 6.50 -25.52 10.96
C GLY A 282 7.14 -25.07 12.27
N ALA A 283 8.43 -25.37 12.50
CA ALA A 283 9.16 -24.90 13.68
C ALA A 283 9.26 -23.36 13.76
N TYR A 284 9.36 -22.68 12.61
CA TYR A 284 9.38 -21.21 12.53
C TYR A 284 8.07 -20.59 13.00
N ILE A 285 6.94 -21.05 12.46
CA ILE A 285 5.63 -20.48 12.80
C ILE A 285 5.26 -20.75 14.27
N VAL A 286 5.55 -21.95 14.79
CA VAL A 286 5.26 -22.25 16.21
C VAL A 286 6.20 -21.51 17.16
N ARG A 287 7.45 -21.26 16.76
CA ARG A 287 8.35 -20.40 17.53
C ARG A 287 7.84 -18.96 17.54
N GLN A 288 7.37 -18.44 16.42
CA GLN A 288 6.76 -17.11 16.36
C GLN A 288 5.55 -17.03 17.31
N ALA A 289 4.68 -18.04 17.30
CA ALA A 289 3.56 -18.13 18.25
C ALA A 289 4.03 -18.15 19.72
N ALA A 290 5.01 -18.97 20.06
CA ALA A 290 5.57 -19.02 21.42
C ALA A 290 6.19 -17.67 21.84
N LYS A 291 6.94 -17.01 20.93
CA LYS A 291 7.51 -15.68 21.16
C LYS A 291 6.40 -14.66 21.41
N SER A 292 5.35 -14.64 20.60
CA SER A 292 4.24 -13.71 20.78
C SER A 292 3.56 -13.87 22.14
N VAL A 293 3.40 -15.10 22.65
CA VAL A 293 2.85 -15.33 24.00
C VAL A 293 3.75 -14.71 25.08
N VAL A 294 5.06 -14.91 25.01
CA VAL A 294 6.00 -14.39 26.02
C VAL A 294 6.22 -12.89 25.90
N ALA A 295 6.41 -12.38 24.68
CA ALA A 295 6.65 -10.96 24.40
C ALA A 295 5.48 -10.06 24.82
N ASN A 296 4.24 -10.54 24.69
CA ASN A 296 3.05 -9.84 25.15
C ASN A 296 2.79 -9.98 26.66
N GLY A 297 3.72 -10.61 27.40
CA GLY A 297 3.60 -10.80 28.84
C GLY A 297 2.50 -11.79 29.27
N MET A 298 1.94 -12.59 28.35
CA MET A 298 0.88 -13.55 28.69
C MET A 298 1.43 -14.71 29.54
N ALA A 299 2.71 -15.05 29.37
CA ALA A 299 3.43 -16.03 30.16
C ALA A 299 4.93 -15.65 30.20
N ARG A 300 5.67 -16.13 31.21
CA ARG A 300 7.14 -15.95 31.24
C ARG A 300 7.87 -16.95 30.36
N ARG A 301 7.25 -18.11 30.13
CA ARG A 301 7.77 -19.19 29.29
C ARG A 301 6.60 -19.91 28.61
N ALA A 302 6.76 -20.29 27.34
CA ALA A 302 5.72 -20.98 26.60
C ALA A 302 6.31 -22.00 25.62
N LEU A 303 5.64 -23.15 25.50
CA LEU A 303 5.83 -24.14 24.44
C LEU A 303 4.56 -24.20 23.59
N VAL A 304 4.70 -24.13 22.27
CA VAL A 304 3.66 -24.37 21.28
C VAL A 304 4.04 -25.58 20.47
N GLN A 305 3.14 -26.53 20.30
CA GLN A 305 3.34 -27.72 19.49
C GLN A 305 2.28 -27.79 18.39
N VAL A 306 2.68 -28.18 17.18
CA VAL A 306 1.78 -28.51 16.07
C VAL A 306 2.13 -29.89 15.52
N SER A 307 1.16 -30.63 14.99
CA SER A 307 1.39 -31.90 14.30
C SER A 307 0.74 -31.96 12.92
N TYR A 308 1.38 -32.67 11.99
CA TYR A 308 1.00 -32.78 10.58
C TYR A 308 0.92 -34.22 10.09
N ALA A 309 0.04 -34.44 9.10
CA ALA A 309 0.01 -35.64 8.27
C ALA A 309 0.31 -35.28 6.82
N ILE A 310 0.95 -36.22 6.11
CA ILE A 310 1.31 -36.07 4.70
C ILE A 310 0.06 -35.76 3.86
N GLY A 311 0.14 -34.71 3.05
CA GLY A 311 -0.92 -34.28 2.14
C GLY A 311 -2.12 -33.61 2.81
N VAL A 312 -2.13 -33.46 4.14
CA VAL A 312 -3.19 -32.77 4.89
C VAL A 312 -2.77 -31.31 5.14
N PRO A 313 -3.55 -30.30 4.69
CA PRO A 313 -3.21 -28.90 4.90
C PRO A 313 -3.39 -28.45 6.35
N GLU A 314 -4.48 -28.87 6.99
CA GLU A 314 -4.80 -28.49 8.37
C GLU A 314 -3.92 -29.27 9.37
N PRO A 315 -3.40 -28.61 10.43
CA PRO A 315 -2.70 -29.31 11.49
C PRO A 315 -3.63 -30.28 12.20
N LEU A 316 -3.12 -31.48 12.51
CA LEU A 316 -3.88 -32.50 13.24
C LEU A 316 -4.12 -32.09 14.70
N SER A 317 -3.16 -31.41 15.31
CA SER A 317 -3.27 -30.88 16.66
C SER A 317 -2.43 -29.61 16.82
N VAL A 318 -2.89 -28.75 17.73
CA VAL A 318 -2.12 -27.61 18.25
C VAL A 318 -2.24 -27.64 19.77
N PHE A 319 -1.12 -27.52 20.46
CA PHE A 319 -1.00 -27.59 21.92
C PHE A 319 -0.16 -26.41 22.43
N VAL A 320 -0.52 -25.89 23.60
CA VAL A 320 0.20 -24.80 24.29
C VAL A 320 0.41 -25.22 25.74
N ASP A 321 1.62 -25.01 26.26
CA ASP A 321 2.02 -25.20 27.66
C ASP A 321 2.81 -23.99 28.14
N THR A 322 2.32 -23.27 29.15
CA THR A 322 3.04 -22.13 29.73
C THR A 322 3.92 -22.49 30.93
N TYR A 323 4.06 -23.78 31.22
CA TYR A 323 4.79 -24.31 32.38
C TYR A 323 4.30 -23.74 33.72
N GLY A 324 3.03 -23.33 33.77
CA GLY A 324 2.40 -22.68 34.95
C GLY A 324 2.72 -21.19 35.11
N THR A 325 3.38 -20.57 34.13
CA THR A 325 3.74 -19.13 34.17
C THR A 325 2.71 -18.21 33.51
N GLY A 326 1.64 -18.77 32.93
CA GLY A 326 0.58 -18.01 32.27
C GLY A 326 -0.24 -17.14 33.22
N LEU A 327 -0.51 -15.90 32.83
CA LEU A 327 -1.46 -15.01 33.52
C LEU A 327 -2.91 -15.43 33.31
N ILE A 328 -3.19 -16.11 32.20
CA ILE A 328 -4.48 -16.70 31.85
C ILE A 328 -4.29 -18.20 31.57
N PRO A 329 -5.36 -19.02 31.68
CA PRO A 329 -5.25 -20.46 31.45
C PRO A 329 -4.74 -20.81 30.04
N ASP A 330 -3.90 -21.84 29.93
CA ASP A 330 -3.31 -22.31 28.65
C ASP A 330 -4.35 -22.59 27.57
N LYS A 331 -5.58 -22.98 27.96
CA LYS A 331 -6.70 -23.18 27.03
C LYS A 331 -7.15 -21.89 26.34
N GLU A 332 -7.09 -20.76 27.03
CA GLU A 332 -7.42 -19.44 26.47
C GLU A 332 -6.28 -18.95 25.57
N ILE A 333 -5.03 -19.15 25.98
CA ILE A 333 -3.85 -18.86 25.15
C ILE A 333 -3.88 -19.69 23.87
N LEU A 334 -4.22 -20.98 23.96
CA LEU A 334 -4.39 -21.86 22.80
C LEU A 334 -5.45 -21.32 21.82
N LYS A 335 -6.54 -20.75 22.33
CA LYS A 335 -7.57 -20.14 21.50
C LYS A 335 -7.01 -18.93 20.74
N ILE A 336 -6.32 -18.04 21.44
CA ILE A 336 -5.65 -16.86 20.85
C ILE A 336 -4.64 -17.29 19.78
N VAL A 337 -3.80 -18.28 20.07
CA VAL A 337 -2.79 -18.80 19.14
C VAL A 337 -3.46 -19.36 17.87
N LYS A 338 -4.53 -20.14 18.00
CA LYS A 338 -5.28 -20.68 16.85
C LYS A 338 -6.02 -19.63 16.02
N GLU A 339 -6.40 -18.52 16.63
CA GLU A 339 -7.06 -17.40 15.95
C GLU A 339 -6.06 -16.47 15.27
N SER A 340 -4.84 -16.37 15.80
CA SER A 340 -3.81 -15.43 15.34
C SER A 340 -2.84 -16.02 14.32
N PHE A 341 -2.63 -17.34 14.32
CA PHE A 341 -1.64 -18.00 13.47
C PHE A 341 -2.29 -19.02 12.52
N ASP A 342 -1.89 -18.97 11.26
CA ASP A 342 -2.25 -19.96 10.25
C ASP A 342 -1.12 -20.99 10.11
N PHE A 343 -1.38 -22.20 10.62
CA PHE A 343 -0.42 -23.30 10.63
C PHE A 343 -0.50 -24.17 9.37
N ARG A 344 -1.22 -23.78 8.31
CA ARG A 344 -1.28 -24.58 7.08
C ARG A 344 0.03 -24.42 6.28
N PRO A 345 0.65 -25.50 5.76
CA PRO A 345 1.98 -25.45 5.13
C PRO A 345 2.12 -24.44 4.00
N GLY A 346 1.13 -24.35 3.10
CA GLY A 346 1.17 -23.35 2.02
C GLY A 346 0.98 -21.92 2.52
N MET A 347 0.22 -21.71 3.59
CA MET A 347 0.05 -20.39 4.20
C MET A 347 1.28 -19.96 4.98
N MET A 348 1.91 -20.87 5.73
CA MET A 348 3.21 -20.63 6.38
C MET A 348 4.28 -20.22 5.36
N THR A 349 4.30 -20.88 4.20
CA THR A 349 5.23 -20.57 3.12
C THR A 349 5.06 -19.14 2.62
N ILE A 350 3.82 -18.65 2.51
CA ILE A 350 3.51 -17.27 2.11
C ILE A 350 3.80 -16.29 3.26
N ASN A 351 3.26 -16.54 4.45
CA ASN A 351 3.35 -15.63 5.60
C ASN A 351 4.79 -15.39 6.05
N LEU A 352 5.67 -16.37 5.87
CA LEU A 352 7.09 -16.28 6.23
C LEU A 352 8.00 -15.99 5.02
N ASP A 353 7.41 -15.76 3.84
CA ASP A 353 8.08 -15.52 2.55
C ASP A 353 9.20 -16.55 2.26
N LEU A 354 8.91 -17.85 2.41
CA LEU A 354 9.93 -18.91 2.37
C LEU A 354 10.26 -19.39 0.96
N LYS A 355 9.57 -18.89 -0.08
CA LYS A 355 9.87 -19.19 -1.49
C LYS A 355 10.88 -18.23 -2.11
N ARG A 356 11.13 -17.10 -1.46
CA ARG A 356 12.05 -16.09 -1.98
C ARG A 356 13.47 -16.63 -2.00
N GLY A 357 13.92 -17.04 -3.17
CA GLY A 357 15.31 -17.37 -3.44
C GLY A 357 16.20 -16.14 -3.50
N GLY A 358 17.50 -16.33 -3.26
CA GLY A 358 18.54 -15.29 -3.29
C GLY A 358 19.16 -14.96 -1.92
N ASN A 359 20.39 -14.43 -1.93
CA ASN A 359 21.17 -14.02 -0.75
C ASN A 359 21.55 -15.12 0.27
N GLY A 360 21.40 -16.40 -0.07
CA GLY A 360 21.82 -17.52 0.79
C GLY A 360 21.08 -17.59 2.13
N ARG A 361 19.79 -17.25 2.16
CA ARG A 361 19.01 -17.10 3.39
C ARG A 361 18.99 -18.38 4.24
N PHE A 362 18.76 -19.54 3.62
CA PHE A 362 18.72 -20.79 4.37
C PHE A 362 20.12 -21.19 4.85
N LEU A 363 21.13 -21.01 4.00
CA LEU A 363 22.54 -21.26 4.32
C LEU A 363 23.00 -20.45 5.53
N LYS A 364 22.65 -19.17 5.63
CA LYS A 364 22.99 -18.31 6.79
C LYS A 364 22.52 -18.92 8.12
N THR A 365 21.39 -19.61 8.12
CA THR A 365 20.77 -20.20 9.32
C THR A 365 21.23 -21.62 9.66
N ALA A 366 21.99 -22.27 8.77
CA ALA A 366 22.42 -23.66 8.93
C ALA A 366 23.43 -23.85 10.09
N ALA A 367 24.14 -22.77 10.47
CA ALA A 367 25.09 -22.75 11.57
C ALA A 367 24.73 -21.69 12.61
N TYR A 368 25.06 -21.95 13.89
CA TYR A 368 24.76 -21.08 15.04
C TYR A 368 23.27 -20.89 15.34
N GLY A 369 22.48 -21.93 15.08
CA GLY A 369 21.06 -21.97 15.44
C GLY A 369 20.14 -21.33 14.43
N HIS A 370 18.95 -21.90 14.32
CA HIS A 370 17.88 -21.41 13.45
C HIS A 370 17.00 -20.33 14.10
N PHE A 371 17.14 -20.12 15.42
CA PHE A 371 16.32 -19.20 16.21
C PHE A 371 17.16 -18.28 17.08
N GLY A 372 16.59 -17.14 17.47
CA GLY A 372 17.26 -16.20 18.39
C GLY A 372 18.44 -15.46 17.75
N ARG A 373 18.35 -15.20 16.44
CA ARG A 373 19.31 -14.41 15.69
C ARG A 373 18.76 -13.00 15.47
N ASP A 374 19.67 -12.04 15.45
CA ASP A 374 19.40 -10.62 15.20
C ASP A 374 19.80 -10.22 13.76
N ASP A 375 19.77 -11.18 12.81
CA ASP A 375 20.24 -10.98 11.43
C ASP A 375 19.25 -10.08 10.63
N PRO A 376 19.72 -9.00 9.97
CA PRO A 376 18.94 -7.86 9.44
C PRO A 376 18.02 -8.11 8.23
N ASP A 377 17.61 -9.35 7.95
CA ASP A 377 16.76 -9.63 6.78
C ASP A 377 15.26 -9.27 7.03
N PHE A 378 14.89 -8.72 8.19
CA PHE A 378 13.53 -8.25 8.54
C PHE A 378 13.50 -6.81 9.12
N THR A 379 13.83 -5.81 8.31
CA THR A 379 13.88 -4.39 8.73
C THR A 379 12.55 -3.63 8.60
N TRP A 380 11.50 -4.23 8.02
CA TRP A 380 10.18 -3.63 7.92
C TRP A 380 9.04 -4.67 7.91
N GLU A 381 7.87 -4.27 8.40
CA GLU A 381 6.61 -5.01 8.34
C GLU A 381 5.69 -4.40 7.27
N VAL A 382 4.96 -5.27 6.55
CA VAL A 382 4.01 -4.86 5.50
C VAL A 382 2.58 -5.17 5.98
N ASP A 383 1.74 -4.15 6.10
CA ASP A 383 0.30 -4.31 6.32
C ASP A 383 -0.40 -4.19 4.95
N GLU A 384 -0.65 -5.33 4.32
CA GLU A 384 -1.34 -5.40 3.03
C GLU A 384 -2.78 -4.88 3.10
N LYS A 385 -3.43 -4.97 4.26
CA LYS A 385 -4.83 -4.55 4.44
C LYS A 385 -4.94 -3.03 4.45
N GLN A 386 -4.01 -2.34 5.10
CA GLN A 386 -3.94 -0.88 5.10
C GLN A 386 -3.11 -0.32 3.92
N LYS A 387 -2.44 -1.18 3.16
CA LYS A 387 -1.42 -0.81 2.17
C LYS A 387 -0.37 0.14 2.77
N THR A 388 0.10 -0.21 3.96
CA THR A 388 1.13 0.53 4.69
C THR A 388 2.34 -0.34 4.95
N VAL A 389 3.47 0.32 5.19
CA VAL A 389 4.73 -0.32 5.59
C VAL A 389 5.21 0.39 6.83
N LEU A 390 5.69 -0.38 7.80
CA LEU A 390 6.23 0.11 9.07
C LEU A 390 7.66 -0.39 9.20
N LEU A 391 8.61 0.51 9.44
CA LEU A 391 9.98 0.11 9.78
C LEU A 391 10.00 -0.46 11.20
N THR A 392 10.81 -1.50 11.40
CA THR A 392 11.14 -1.99 12.76
C THR A 392 12.15 -1.04 13.40
N GLU A 393 12.35 -1.11 14.73
CA GLU A 393 13.35 -0.26 15.41
C GLU A 393 14.74 -0.40 14.77
N GLN A 394 15.15 -1.63 14.42
CA GLN A 394 16.39 -1.88 13.69
C GLN A 394 16.38 -1.25 12.29
N GLY A 395 15.25 -1.31 11.57
CA GLY A 395 15.10 -0.67 10.26
C GLY A 395 15.21 0.85 10.30
N TYR A 396 14.89 1.48 11.43
CA TYR A 396 15.15 2.91 11.66
C TYR A 396 16.64 3.19 11.86
N GLU A 397 17.29 2.45 12.77
CA GLU A 397 18.72 2.63 13.07
C GLU A 397 19.59 2.41 11.82
N ASP A 398 19.34 1.33 11.06
CA ASP A 398 20.07 1.01 9.84
C ASP A 398 19.91 2.12 8.78
N ALA A 399 18.69 2.67 8.65
CA ALA A 399 18.41 3.74 7.70
C ALA A 399 19.08 5.06 8.09
N GLU A 400 19.12 5.39 9.38
CA GLU A 400 19.82 6.56 9.92
C GLU A 400 21.33 6.48 9.68
N GLU A 401 21.92 5.29 9.90
CA GLU A 401 23.34 5.04 9.63
C GLU A 401 23.68 5.16 8.14
N ILE A 402 22.88 4.54 7.26
CA ILE A 402 23.12 4.55 5.81
C ILE A 402 23.00 5.96 5.23
N LEU A 403 22.03 6.75 5.73
CA LEU A 403 21.76 8.10 5.24
C LEU A 403 22.60 9.18 5.94
N ASP A 404 23.38 8.82 6.97
CA ASP A 404 24.18 9.73 7.81
C ASP A 404 23.33 10.84 8.44
N VAL A 405 22.16 10.48 8.98
CA VAL A 405 21.22 11.40 9.63
C VAL A 405 20.89 10.95 11.05
N LYS A 406 20.55 11.91 11.92
CA LYS A 406 20.25 11.62 13.34
C LYS A 406 18.77 11.36 13.64
N ASP A 407 17.89 11.77 12.73
CA ASP A 407 16.44 11.62 12.86
C ASP A 407 15.83 11.60 11.45
N LEU A 408 15.28 10.47 11.02
CA LEU A 408 14.61 10.36 9.72
C LEU A 408 13.38 11.27 9.59
N TYR A 409 12.77 11.68 10.71
CA TYR A 409 11.55 12.49 10.76
C TYR A 409 11.81 13.99 10.89
N ASP A 410 13.04 14.46 10.72
CA ASP A 410 13.32 15.89 10.68
C ASP A 410 12.53 16.56 9.53
N PRO A 411 11.61 17.51 9.83
CA PRO A 411 10.80 18.19 8.82
C PRO A 411 11.62 18.95 7.76
N ARG A 412 12.91 19.21 8.05
CA ARG A 412 13.83 19.95 7.17
C ARG A 412 14.44 19.08 6.06
N GLU A 413 14.57 17.77 6.29
CA GLU A 413 15.29 16.85 5.38
C GLU A 413 14.39 15.76 4.76
N GLN A 414 13.25 15.43 5.39
CA GLN A 414 12.16 14.59 4.85
C GLN A 414 12.55 13.16 4.39
N TRP A 415 13.69 12.62 4.84
CA TRP A 415 14.20 11.29 4.45
C TRP A 415 13.22 10.15 4.74
N ALA A 416 12.48 10.19 5.85
CA ALA A 416 11.47 9.19 6.18
C ALA A 416 10.44 8.98 5.06
N SER A 417 9.99 10.07 4.40
CA SER A 417 8.98 9.97 3.35
C SER A 417 9.52 9.24 2.12
N TYR A 418 10.75 9.56 1.70
CA TYR A 418 11.38 8.90 0.55
C TYR A 418 11.65 7.42 0.82
N LEU A 419 12.17 7.10 2.01
CA LEU A 419 12.45 5.73 2.42
C LEU A 419 11.16 4.89 2.47
N LEU A 420 10.13 5.38 3.17
CA LEU A 420 8.85 4.67 3.27
C LEU A 420 8.18 4.51 1.90
N ASN A 421 8.25 5.51 1.02
CA ASN A 421 7.73 5.40 -0.34
C ASN A 421 8.52 4.42 -1.21
N ALA A 422 9.84 4.36 -1.06
CA ALA A 422 10.67 3.37 -1.75
C ALA A 422 10.29 1.95 -1.33
N ILE A 423 10.10 1.70 -0.03
CA ILE A 423 9.71 0.38 0.46
C ILE A 423 8.26 0.06 0.07
N LYS A 424 7.32 1.02 0.17
CA LYS A 424 5.96 0.84 -0.35
C LYS A 424 5.97 0.50 -1.84
N ALA A 425 6.72 1.25 -2.65
CA ALA A 425 6.85 0.99 -4.08
C ALA A 425 7.39 -0.42 -4.34
N LYS A 426 8.37 -0.88 -3.54
CA LYS A 426 8.93 -2.22 -3.63
C LYS A 426 7.91 -3.31 -3.31
N GLU A 427 7.27 -3.25 -2.15
CA GLU A 427 6.47 -4.35 -1.59
C GLU A 427 4.99 -4.32 -2.01
N LEU A 428 4.36 -3.14 -2.10
CA LEU A 428 2.91 -2.99 -2.31
C LEU A 428 2.51 -2.62 -3.73
N PHE A 429 3.43 -2.09 -4.54
CA PHE A 429 3.17 -1.68 -5.91
C PHE A 429 3.91 -2.61 -6.88
N LEU A 430 3.16 -3.60 -7.34
CA LEU A 430 3.61 -4.65 -8.24
C LEU A 430 3.40 -4.25 -9.69
N ARG A 431 4.43 -4.56 -10.49
CA ARG A 431 4.38 -4.41 -11.94
C ARG A 431 3.38 -5.39 -12.54
N ASP A 432 2.72 -4.96 -13.60
CA ASP A 432 1.63 -5.63 -14.32
C ASP A 432 0.33 -5.84 -13.52
N VAL A 433 0.30 -5.42 -12.25
CA VAL A 433 -0.91 -5.40 -11.40
C VAL A 433 -1.33 -3.96 -11.12
N ASN A 434 -0.48 -3.19 -10.44
CA ASN A 434 -0.79 -1.81 -10.05
C ASN A 434 -0.32 -0.79 -11.11
N TYR A 435 0.61 -1.18 -11.98
CA TYR A 435 1.08 -0.37 -13.11
C TYR A 435 1.76 -1.21 -14.18
N ILE A 436 1.87 -0.65 -15.38
CA ILE A 436 2.68 -1.19 -16.47
C ILE A 436 3.70 -0.17 -16.93
N ILE A 437 4.79 -0.64 -17.55
CA ILE A 437 5.78 0.23 -18.18
C ILE A 437 5.57 0.21 -19.69
N ARG A 438 5.38 1.38 -20.30
CA ARG A 438 5.35 1.52 -21.75
C ARG A 438 6.17 2.73 -22.17
N THR A 439 7.06 2.53 -23.15
CA THR A 439 7.85 3.62 -23.73
C THR A 439 8.69 4.40 -22.70
N LYS A 440 9.20 3.71 -21.67
CA LYS A 440 9.93 4.28 -20.52
C LYS A 440 9.11 5.17 -19.57
N GLU A 441 7.78 5.04 -19.57
CA GLU A 441 6.90 5.71 -18.60
C GLU A 441 6.11 4.69 -17.79
N VAL A 442 5.90 4.99 -16.50
CA VAL A 442 5.02 4.25 -15.60
C VAL A 442 3.58 4.67 -15.86
N LEU A 443 2.73 3.72 -16.21
CA LEU A 443 1.30 3.95 -16.40
C LEU A 443 0.53 3.16 -15.35
N ILE A 444 -0.20 3.87 -14.49
CA ILE A 444 -0.98 3.25 -13.41
C ILE A 444 -2.05 2.36 -14.03
N VAL A 445 -2.18 1.16 -13.47
CA VAL A 445 -3.27 0.25 -13.75
C VAL A 445 -4.23 0.31 -12.58
N ASP A 446 -5.48 0.62 -12.86
CA ASP A 446 -6.55 0.53 -11.88
C ASP A 446 -6.77 -0.95 -11.51
N GLU A 447 -6.52 -1.29 -10.25
CA GLU A 447 -6.57 -2.66 -9.72
C GLU A 447 -7.93 -3.34 -9.87
N PHE A 448 -9.03 -2.58 -9.98
CA PHE A 448 -10.39 -3.13 -10.07
C PHE A 448 -10.85 -3.33 -11.51
N THR A 449 -10.21 -2.62 -12.45
CA THR A 449 -10.66 -2.57 -13.84
C THR A 449 -9.61 -3.01 -14.86
N GLY A 450 -8.36 -3.24 -14.43
CA GLY A 450 -7.22 -3.55 -15.28
C GLY A 450 -6.86 -2.43 -16.26
N ARG A 451 -7.38 -1.21 -16.04
CA ARG A 451 -7.24 -0.11 -17.00
C ARG A 451 -6.01 0.72 -16.75
N VAL A 452 -5.30 0.96 -17.84
CA VAL A 452 -4.22 1.92 -17.91
C VAL A 452 -4.78 3.34 -17.80
N MET A 453 -4.57 3.99 -16.66
CA MET A 453 -4.96 5.37 -16.39
C MET A 453 -3.93 6.33 -16.96
N GLN A 454 -4.04 6.62 -18.27
CA GLN A 454 -3.15 7.55 -18.95
C GLN A 454 -3.19 8.95 -18.34
N GLY A 455 -2.00 9.52 -18.10
CA GLY A 455 -1.83 10.85 -17.52
C GLY A 455 -2.03 10.92 -16.00
N ARG A 456 -2.36 9.82 -15.32
CA ARG A 456 -2.43 9.78 -13.86
C ARG A 456 -1.10 9.37 -13.24
N ARG A 457 -0.81 9.95 -12.08
CA ARG A 457 0.37 9.67 -11.25
C ARG A 457 -0.05 9.46 -9.81
N TRP A 458 0.71 8.67 -9.07
CA TRP A 458 0.58 8.62 -7.62
C TRP A 458 1.18 9.90 -7.04
N SER A 459 0.56 10.43 -5.99
CA SER A 459 1.02 11.64 -5.32
C SER A 459 2.15 11.36 -4.34
N ASP A 460 2.71 12.43 -3.79
CA ASP A 460 3.55 12.41 -2.59
C ASP A 460 4.81 11.54 -2.76
N GLY A 461 5.54 11.72 -3.86
CA GLY A 461 6.79 11.01 -4.16
C GLY A 461 6.66 9.53 -4.52
N LEU A 462 5.50 8.91 -4.38
CA LEU A 462 5.33 7.47 -4.62
C LEU A 462 5.52 7.09 -6.10
N HIS A 463 5.07 7.94 -7.04
CA HIS A 463 5.28 7.68 -8.46
C HIS A 463 6.77 7.73 -8.82
N GLN A 464 7.50 8.67 -8.24
CA GLN A 464 8.95 8.79 -8.37
C GLN A 464 9.65 7.58 -7.76
N ALA A 465 9.18 7.08 -6.61
CA ALA A 465 9.71 5.87 -6.01
C ALA A 465 9.51 4.63 -6.90
N VAL A 466 8.37 4.51 -7.58
CA VAL A 466 8.14 3.44 -8.58
C VAL A 466 9.00 3.64 -9.83
N GLU A 467 9.16 4.87 -10.32
CA GLU A 467 10.09 5.17 -11.42
C GLU A 467 11.54 4.79 -11.05
N ALA A 468 11.97 5.10 -9.83
CA ALA A 468 13.29 4.76 -9.31
C ALA A 468 13.47 3.23 -9.14
N LYS A 469 12.47 2.53 -8.58
CA LYS A 469 12.43 1.07 -8.45
C LYS A 469 12.69 0.38 -9.80
N GLU A 470 12.09 0.90 -10.87
CA GLU A 470 12.14 0.31 -12.20
C GLU A 470 13.28 0.87 -13.08
N GLY A 471 14.16 1.73 -12.52
CA GLY A 471 15.30 2.30 -13.23
C GLY A 471 14.93 3.28 -14.36
N LEU A 472 13.80 3.96 -14.24
CA LEU A 472 13.30 4.93 -15.22
C LEU A 472 13.75 6.37 -14.89
N PRO A 473 13.76 7.29 -15.88
CA PRO A 473 14.03 8.70 -15.63
C PRO A 473 12.99 9.29 -14.67
N ILE A 474 13.44 9.75 -13.50
CA ILE A 474 12.57 10.30 -12.44
C ILE A 474 12.03 11.65 -12.88
N GLN A 475 10.71 11.80 -12.83
CA GLN A 475 10.03 13.02 -13.24
C GLN A 475 9.73 13.94 -12.04
N ASN A 476 9.63 15.25 -12.31
CA ASN A 476 9.31 16.24 -11.28
C ASN A 476 8.03 15.88 -10.50
N GLU A 477 8.04 16.13 -9.20
CA GLU A 477 6.95 15.81 -8.29
C GLU A 477 5.70 16.66 -8.55
N SER A 478 4.54 16.02 -8.45
CA SER A 478 3.24 16.69 -8.44
C SER A 478 2.99 17.31 -7.08
N ILE A 479 3.13 18.64 -6.97
CA ILE A 479 2.94 19.36 -5.71
C ILE A 479 1.47 19.76 -5.51
N THR A 480 0.94 19.59 -4.30
CA THR A 480 -0.42 20.02 -3.95
C THR A 480 -0.48 21.55 -3.85
N LEU A 481 -1.24 22.19 -4.73
CA LEU A 481 -1.46 23.65 -4.69
C LEU A 481 -2.72 24.04 -3.91
N ALA A 482 -3.73 23.18 -3.93
CA ALA A 482 -4.97 23.36 -3.19
C ALA A 482 -5.61 22.00 -2.93
N SER A 483 -6.27 21.86 -1.78
CA SER A 483 -7.02 20.66 -1.39
C SER A 483 -8.27 21.06 -0.59
N ILE A 484 -9.36 20.32 -0.78
CA ILE A 484 -10.59 20.42 0.01
C ILE A 484 -11.33 19.08 0.00
N SER A 485 -11.82 18.65 1.16
CA SER A 485 -12.71 17.49 1.25
C SER A 485 -14.09 17.81 0.65
N TYR A 486 -14.80 16.81 0.15
CA TYR A 486 -16.18 17.01 -0.33
C TYR A 486 -17.10 17.53 0.78
N GLN A 487 -16.90 17.04 2.00
CA GLN A 487 -17.65 17.45 3.19
C GLN A 487 -17.57 18.97 3.37
N ASN A 488 -16.36 19.51 3.49
CA ASN A 488 -16.15 20.94 3.68
C ASN A 488 -16.49 21.76 2.44
N PHE A 489 -16.29 21.22 1.24
CA PHE A 489 -16.73 21.88 0.01
C PHE A 489 -18.24 22.11 -0.03
N PHE A 490 -19.05 21.08 0.28
CA PHE A 490 -20.51 21.22 0.26
C PHE A 490 -21.05 22.08 1.41
N LEU A 491 -20.38 22.12 2.55
CA LEU A 491 -20.75 22.99 3.69
C LEU A 491 -20.60 24.49 3.37
N GLN A 492 -19.84 24.86 2.35
CA GLN A 492 -19.73 26.26 1.90
C GLN A 492 -20.99 26.75 1.16
N PHE A 493 -21.87 25.85 0.70
CA PHE A 493 -23.09 26.24 0.01
C PHE A 493 -24.12 26.79 1.01
N PRO A 494 -24.72 27.99 0.76
CA PRO A 494 -25.71 28.58 1.67
C PRO A 494 -26.95 27.70 1.89
N LYS A 495 -27.26 26.85 0.91
CA LYS A 495 -28.35 25.88 0.96
C LYS A 495 -27.88 24.59 0.31
N LEU A 496 -27.94 23.51 1.08
CA LEU A 496 -27.61 22.17 0.61
C LEU A 496 -28.87 21.30 0.62
N CYS A 497 -29.12 20.60 -0.48
CA CYS A 497 -30.17 19.60 -0.58
C CYS A 497 -29.68 18.43 -1.46
N GLY A 498 -30.29 17.26 -1.28
CA GLY A 498 -29.92 16.07 -2.04
C GLY A 498 -31.09 15.13 -2.21
N MET A 499 -31.03 14.29 -3.25
CA MET A 499 -32.01 13.26 -3.53
C MET A 499 -31.31 11.94 -3.82
N THR A 500 -31.82 10.85 -3.25
CA THR A 500 -31.36 9.49 -3.52
C THR A 500 -32.41 8.49 -3.06
N GLY A 501 -32.47 7.32 -3.70
CA GLY A 501 -33.37 6.24 -3.30
C GLY A 501 -32.93 5.50 -2.02
N THR A 502 -31.76 5.80 -1.46
CA THR A 502 -31.15 5.00 -0.37
C THR A 502 -30.52 5.83 0.75
N ALA A 503 -30.97 7.07 0.99
CA ALA A 503 -30.41 7.92 2.05
C ALA A 503 -30.76 7.50 3.48
N SER A 504 -31.82 6.70 3.69
CA SER A 504 -32.33 6.42 5.04
C SER A 504 -31.36 5.65 5.92
N THR A 505 -30.46 4.84 5.34
CA THR A 505 -29.47 4.08 6.11
C THR A 505 -28.39 4.99 6.68
N GLU A 506 -28.03 6.05 5.96
CA GLU A 506 -26.97 7.00 6.34
C GLU A 506 -27.51 8.28 6.98
N SER A 507 -28.74 8.26 7.49
CA SER A 507 -29.38 9.47 8.04
C SER A 507 -28.55 10.12 9.15
N ALA A 508 -27.93 9.30 10.01
CA ALA A 508 -27.06 9.77 11.08
C ALA A 508 -25.80 10.48 10.54
N GLU A 509 -25.17 9.96 9.48
CA GLU A 509 -24.01 10.60 8.83
C GLU A 509 -24.42 11.94 8.18
N PHE A 510 -25.56 11.97 7.47
CA PHE A 510 -26.07 13.22 6.87
C PHE A 510 -26.43 14.29 7.90
N GLU A 511 -27.02 13.90 9.04
CA GLU A 511 -27.39 14.84 10.10
C GLU A 511 -26.17 15.31 10.90
N SER A 512 -25.20 14.43 11.18
CA SER A 512 -24.00 14.78 11.94
C SER A 512 -23.05 15.68 11.15
N ILE A 513 -22.74 15.34 9.89
CA ILE A 513 -21.77 16.05 9.05
C ILE A 513 -22.42 17.26 8.37
N TYR A 514 -23.47 17.02 7.57
CA TYR A 514 -24.05 18.04 6.69
C TYR A 514 -25.24 18.80 7.29
N LYS A 515 -25.67 18.44 8.51
CA LYS A 515 -26.88 18.96 9.16
C LYS A 515 -28.14 18.78 8.30
N LEU A 516 -28.16 17.72 7.48
CA LEU A 516 -29.26 17.41 6.57
C LEU A 516 -30.19 16.37 7.19
N LYS A 517 -31.48 16.71 7.26
CA LYS A 517 -32.54 15.76 7.65
C LYS A 517 -32.94 14.89 6.47
N THR A 518 -32.96 13.58 6.68
CA THR A 518 -33.44 12.62 5.67
C THR A 518 -34.94 12.38 5.84
N THR A 519 -35.73 12.57 4.79
CA THR A 519 -37.17 12.25 4.77
C THR A 519 -37.46 11.24 3.68
N ILE A 520 -38.21 10.18 4.02
CA ILE A 520 -38.61 9.15 3.06
C ILE A 520 -39.86 9.63 2.33
N VAL A 521 -39.73 9.90 1.03
CA VAL A 521 -40.86 10.24 0.17
C VAL A 521 -41.58 8.95 -0.25
N PRO A 522 -42.92 8.83 -0.07
CA PRO A 522 -43.67 7.67 -0.52
C PRO A 522 -43.52 7.43 -2.03
N THR A 523 -43.54 6.16 -2.43
CA THR A 523 -43.50 5.81 -3.86
C THR A 523 -44.83 6.14 -4.55
N ASN A 524 -44.77 6.52 -5.83
CA ASN A 524 -45.96 6.82 -6.64
C ASN A 524 -46.93 5.63 -6.75
N LYS A 525 -46.39 4.40 -6.77
CA LYS A 525 -47.13 3.14 -6.78
C LYS A 525 -46.57 2.19 -5.71
N PRO A 526 -47.38 1.23 -5.19
CA PRO A 526 -46.90 0.24 -4.25
C PRO A 526 -45.75 -0.59 -4.82
N MET A 527 -44.70 -0.81 -4.04
CA MET A 527 -43.56 -1.65 -4.42
C MET A 527 -43.93 -3.12 -4.23
N ILE A 528 -43.90 -3.91 -5.31
CA ILE A 528 -44.28 -5.33 -5.32
C ILE A 528 -43.13 -6.27 -5.71
N ARG A 529 -41.89 -5.75 -5.74
CA ARG A 529 -40.68 -6.54 -6.04
C ARG A 529 -40.49 -7.63 -4.99
N LYS A 530 -40.13 -8.83 -5.42
CA LYS A 530 -39.77 -9.94 -4.55
C LYS A 530 -38.26 -9.97 -4.33
N ASP A 531 -37.80 -9.59 -3.15
CA ASP A 531 -36.41 -9.74 -2.76
C ASP A 531 -36.23 -11.14 -2.14
N GLU A 532 -35.59 -12.04 -2.90
CA GLU A 532 -35.36 -13.42 -2.51
C GLU A 532 -34.17 -13.54 -1.54
N SER A 533 -34.14 -14.62 -0.76
CA SER A 533 -33.02 -14.88 0.16
C SER A 533 -31.73 -15.13 -0.63
N ASP A 534 -30.63 -14.65 -0.07
CA ASP A 534 -29.29 -14.89 -0.61
C ASP A 534 -28.98 -16.40 -0.65
N VAL A 535 -28.34 -16.83 -1.73
CA VAL A 535 -27.87 -18.19 -1.94
C VAL A 535 -26.37 -18.21 -1.73
N VAL A 536 -25.90 -18.99 -0.76
CA VAL A 536 -24.49 -18.97 -0.37
C VAL A 536 -23.82 -20.29 -0.70
N PHE A 537 -22.65 -20.21 -1.32
CA PHE A 537 -21.79 -21.33 -1.70
C PHE A 537 -20.51 -21.32 -0.88
N LYS A 538 -19.89 -22.48 -0.74
CA LYS A 538 -18.56 -22.58 -0.11
C LYS A 538 -17.47 -22.01 -1.03
N ALA A 539 -17.50 -22.39 -2.31
CA ALA A 539 -16.48 -22.04 -3.30
C ALA A 539 -17.02 -21.16 -4.43
N VAL A 540 -16.17 -20.28 -4.99
CA VAL A 540 -16.53 -19.36 -6.09
C VAL A 540 -17.00 -20.11 -7.34
N ASN A 541 -16.40 -21.26 -7.64
CA ASN A 541 -16.80 -22.07 -8.80
C ASN A 541 -18.25 -22.57 -8.71
N GLY A 542 -18.69 -23.00 -7.52
CA GLY A 542 -20.08 -23.42 -7.26
C GLY A 542 -21.06 -22.25 -7.44
N LYS A 543 -20.67 -21.06 -6.95
CA LYS A 543 -21.42 -19.81 -7.14
C LYS A 543 -21.61 -19.50 -8.63
N TRP A 544 -20.53 -19.49 -9.42
CA TRP A 544 -20.61 -19.14 -10.85
C TRP A 544 -21.48 -20.11 -11.66
N ARG A 545 -21.37 -21.42 -11.41
CA ARG A 545 -22.27 -22.42 -12.03
C ARG A 545 -23.74 -22.13 -11.71
N ALA A 546 -24.05 -21.84 -10.44
CA ALA A 546 -25.41 -21.53 -10.03
C ALA A 546 -25.95 -20.22 -10.66
N VAL A 547 -25.11 -19.19 -10.74
CA VAL A 547 -25.45 -17.92 -11.43
C VAL A 547 -25.78 -18.17 -12.91
N VAL A 548 -24.96 -18.93 -13.63
CA VAL A 548 -25.21 -19.26 -15.04
C VAL A 548 -26.49 -20.08 -15.20
N VAL A 549 -26.76 -21.03 -14.31
CA VAL A 549 -28.00 -21.82 -14.32
C VAL A 549 -29.23 -20.93 -14.08
N GLU A 550 -29.16 -19.99 -13.14
CA GLU A 550 -30.25 -19.05 -12.86
C GLU A 550 -30.51 -18.12 -14.06
N ILE A 551 -29.45 -17.54 -14.64
CA ILE A 551 -29.55 -16.70 -15.83
C ILE A 551 -30.14 -17.51 -17.00
N SER A 552 -29.66 -18.75 -17.22
CA SER A 552 -30.18 -19.64 -18.27
C SER A 552 -31.66 -19.91 -18.10
N ARG A 553 -32.12 -20.18 -16.87
CA ARG A 553 -33.53 -20.42 -16.57
C ARG A 553 -34.39 -19.19 -16.87
N MET A 554 -33.98 -18.01 -16.43
CA MET A 554 -34.71 -16.76 -16.66
C MET A 554 -34.69 -16.34 -18.14
N HIS A 555 -33.57 -16.53 -18.83
CA HIS A 555 -33.44 -16.24 -20.24
C HIS A 555 -34.35 -17.14 -21.08
N LYS A 556 -34.44 -18.45 -20.76
CA LYS A 556 -35.34 -19.41 -21.43
C LYS A 556 -36.83 -19.05 -21.29
N THR A 557 -37.23 -18.42 -20.19
CA THR A 557 -38.60 -17.93 -20.01
C THR A 557 -38.84 -16.56 -20.66
N GLY A 558 -37.81 -15.97 -21.29
CA GLY A 558 -37.89 -14.65 -21.91
C GLY A 558 -37.85 -13.48 -20.94
N ARG A 559 -37.48 -13.75 -19.67
CA ARG A 559 -37.40 -12.73 -18.62
C ARG A 559 -36.10 -11.93 -18.77
N ALA A 560 -36.19 -10.61 -18.61
CA ALA A 560 -35.02 -9.74 -18.60
C ALA A 560 -34.17 -9.94 -17.34
N VAL A 561 -32.85 -10.00 -17.48
CA VAL A 561 -31.90 -10.23 -16.39
C VAL A 561 -30.82 -9.15 -16.35
N LEU A 562 -30.63 -8.55 -15.18
CA LEU A 562 -29.50 -7.67 -14.88
C LEU A 562 -28.59 -8.36 -13.86
N VAL A 563 -27.33 -8.55 -14.20
CA VAL A 563 -26.32 -9.15 -13.31
C VAL A 563 -25.37 -8.06 -12.82
N GLY A 564 -25.22 -7.89 -11.52
CA GLY A 564 -24.24 -6.98 -10.91
C GLY A 564 -23.04 -7.75 -10.38
N THR A 565 -21.86 -7.39 -10.86
CA THR A 565 -20.55 -7.91 -10.40
C THR A 565 -19.75 -6.80 -9.71
N THR A 566 -18.68 -7.13 -8.98
CA THR A 566 -17.87 -6.12 -8.25
C THR A 566 -16.59 -5.72 -8.99
N SER A 567 -16.10 -6.53 -9.93
CA SER A 567 -14.89 -6.22 -10.74
C SER A 567 -15.08 -6.47 -12.24
N VAL A 568 -14.18 -5.89 -13.04
CA VAL A 568 -14.19 -6.11 -14.50
C VAL A 568 -13.77 -7.55 -14.82
N GLU A 569 -12.84 -8.16 -14.08
CA GLU A 569 -12.47 -9.56 -14.33
C GLU A 569 -13.65 -10.49 -14.14
N GLN A 570 -14.45 -10.29 -13.08
CA GLN A 570 -15.65 -11.09 -12.84
C GLN A 570 -16.71 -10.91 -13.94
N SER A 571 -16.86 -9.69 -14.46
CA SER A 571 -17.74 -9.43 -15.60
C SER A 571 -17.28 -10.18 -16.85
N ASP A 572 -15.97 -10.16 -17.13
CA ASP A 572 -15.38 -10.81 -18.30
C ASP A 572 -15.40 -12.35 -18.15
N GLU A 573 -15.16 -12.89 -16.94
CA GLU A 573 -15.30 -14.32 -16.60
C GLU A 573 -16.74 -14.81 -16.79
N LEU A 574 -17.72 -14.10 -16.21
CA LEU A 574 -19.14 -14.44 -16.38
C LEU A 574 -19.56 -14.33 -17.86
N SER A 575 -19.02 -13.34 -18.59
CA SER A 575 -19.28 -13.19 -20.02
C SER A 575 -18.83 -14.43 -20.81
N GLN A 576 -17.63 -14.96 -20.53
CA GLN A 576 -17.14 -16.19 -21.15
C GLN A 576 -18.05 -17.38 -20.84
N LEU A 577 -18.43 -17.57 -19.57
CA LEU A 577 -19.32 -18.65 -19.16
C LEU A 577 -20.71 -18.58 -19.83
N LEU A 578 -21.24 -17.37 -20.02
CA LEU A 578 -22.51 -17.18 -20.74
C LEU A 578 -22.36 -17.40 -22.25
N GLN A 579 -21.21 -17.07 -22.85
CA GLN A 579 -20.92 -17.40 -24.26
C GLN A 579 -20.87 -18.92 -24.46
N GLU A 580 -20.19 -19.65 -23.58
CA GLU A 580 -20.15 -21.12 -23.58
C GLU A 580 -21.54 -21.74 -23.43
N ALA A 581 -22.40 -21.12 -22.62
CA ALA A 581 -23.81 -21.52 -22.46
C ALA A 581 -24.73 -21.10 -23.64
N GLY A 582 -24.21 -20.38 -24.63
CA GLY A 582 -24.97 -19.91 -25.79
C GLY A 582 -25.97 -18.79 -25.50
N ILE A 583 -25.77 -18.04 -24.41
CA ILE A 583 -26.67 -16.96 -23.97
C ILE A 583 -26.15 -15.62 -24.49
N THR A 584 -26.96 -14.95 -25.30
CA THR A 584 -26.63 -13.60 -25.79
C THR A 584 -26.75 -12.59 -24.64
N HIS A 585 -25.71 -11.80 -24.42
CA HIS A 585 -25.67 -10.83 -23.34
C HIS A 585 -24.83 -9.60 -23.72
N GLU A 586 -25.05 -8.50 -23.00
CA GLU A 586 -24.29 -7.26 -23.13
C GLU A 586 -23.50 -6.99 -21.85
N VAL A 587 -22.25 -6.51 -21.96
CA VAL A 587 -21.38 -6.22 -20.82
C VAL A 587 -21.16 -4.72 -20.69
N LEU A 588 -21.59 -4.17 -19.55
CA LEU A 588 -21.37 -2.80 -19.13
C LEU A 588 -20.16 -2.76 -18.20
N ASN A 589 -18.99 -2.62 -18.80
CA ASN A 589 -17.77 -2.31 -18.07
C ASN A 589 -17.41 -0.84 -18.32
N ALA A 590 -16.66 -0.22 -17.41
CA ALA A 590 -16.27 1.19 -17.56
C ALA A 590 -15.22 1.46 -18.69
N LYS A 591 -14.96 0.52 -19.63
CA LYS A 591 -13.94 0.73 -20.70
C LYS A 591 -14.35 1.98 -21.49
N PRO A 592 -13.43 2.88 -21.90
CA PRO A 592 -13.78 4.15 -22.53
C PRO A 592 -14.75 4.01 -23.71
N GLU A 593 -14.62 2.93 -24.49
CA GLU A 593 -15.48 2.55 -25.61
C GLU A 593 -16.93 2.23 -25.20
N ASN A 594 -17.11 1.73 -23.97
CA ASN A 594 -18.40 1.32 -23.41
C ASN A 594 -19.02 2.42 -22.54
N VAL A 595 -18.25 3.33 -21.94
CA VAL A 595 -18.78 4.47 -21.16
C VAL A 595 -19.65 5.39 -22.01
N GLU A 596 -19.25 5.65 -23.26
CA GLU A 596 -20.05 6.47 -24.18
C GLU A 596 -21.36 5.79 -24.60
N ARG A 597 -21.44 4.45 -24.52
CA ARG A 597 -22.58 3.63 -24.97
C ARG A 597 -23.35 2.95 -23.83
N GLU A 598 -22.92 3.16 -22.60
CA GLU A 598 -23.43 2.51 -21.39
C GLU A 598 -24.92 2.81 -21.22
N ALA A 599 -25.30 4.08 -21.38
CA ALA A 599 -26.69 4.52 -21.33
C ALA A 599 -27.55 3.88 -22.44
N GLU A 600 -26.96 3.61 -23.63
CA GLU A 600 -27.67 2.98 -24.75
C GLU A 600 -28.07 1.54 -24.43
N ILE A 601 -27.12 0.77 -23.90
CA ILE A 601 -27.32 -0.63 -23.54
C ILE A 601 -28.31 -0.74 -22.38
N VAL A 602 -28.12 0.05 -21.31
CA VAL A 602 -28.98 0.02 -20.11
C VAL A 602 -30.43 0.37 -20.43
N ALA A 603 -30.64 1.35 -21.32
CA ALA A 603 -31.97 1.74 -21.76
C ALA A 603 -32.76 0.59 -22.42
N GLN A 604 -32.07 -0.44 -22.94
CA GLN A 604 -32.66 -1.62 -23.57
C GLN A 604 -32.59 -2.89 -22.72
N SER A 605 -31.96 -2.89 -21.55
CA SER A 605 -31.84 -4.06 -20.67
C SER A 605 -33.18 -4.61 -20.15
N GLY A 606 -34.28 -3.85 -20.29
CA GLY A 606 -35.61 -4.29 -19.88
C GLY A 606 -36.41 -5.03 -20.97
N ARG A 607 -35.81 -5.29 -22.14
CA ARG A 607 -36.47 -5.99 -23.27
C ARG A 607 -36.59 -7.50 -23.05
N PHE A 608 -37.46 -8.13 -23.82
CA PHE A 608 -37.72 -9.58 -23.72
C PHE A 608 -36.45 -10.40 -23.97
N GLY A 609 -36.10 -11.28 -23.02
CA GLY A 609 -34.91 -12.13 -23.08
C GLY A 609 -33.56 -11.40 -22.94
N ALA A 610 -33.53 -10.09 -22.67
CA ALA A 610 -32.28 -9.35 -22.55
C ALA A 610 -31.49 -9.78 -21.30
N VAL A 611 -30.19 -10.02 -21.45
CA VAL A 611 -29.25 -10.27 -20.36
C VAL A 611 -28.17 -9.19 -20.38
N THR A 612 -27.99 -8.50 -19.26
CA THR A 612 -26.99 -7.43 -19.14
C THR A 612 -26.14 -7.64 -17.91
N ILE A 613 -24.82 -7.66 -18.08
CA ILE A 613 -23.84 -7.69 -16.98
C ILE A 613 -23.38 -6.26 -16.71
N ALA A 614 -23.43 -5.83 -15.46
CA ALA A 614 -22.98 -4.52 -15.02
C ALA A 614 -21.85 -4.69 -13.99
N THR A 615 -20.71 -4.06 -14.28
CA THR A 615 -19.61 -3.96 -13.31
C THR A 615 -19.93 -2.86 -12.28
N ASN A 616 -19.90 -3.20 -10.99
CA ASN A 616 -20.32 -2.38 -9.87
C ASN A 616 -21.71 -1.76 -10.07
N MET A 617 -21.75 -0.49 -10.43
CA MET A 617 -22.96 0.30 -10.66
C MET A 617 -22.97 0.94 -12.05
N ALA A 618 -22.34 0.27 -13.02
CA ALA A 618 -22.43 0.66 -14.42
C ALA A 618 -23.90 0.86 -14.85
N GLY A 619 -24.17 1.90 -15.63
CA GLY A 619 -25.49 2.33 -16.05
C GLY A 619 -26.21 3.20 -15.01
N ARG A 620 -25.47 3.87 -14.12
CA ARG A 620 -26.04 4.79 -13.13
C ARG A 620 -26.62 6.02 -13.82
N GLY A 621 -27.85 6.38 -13.46
CA GLY A 621 -28.57 7.52 -14.03
C GLY A 621 -29.51 7.19 -15.18
N THR A 622 -29.41 6.00 -15.79
CA THR A 622 -30.35 5.53 -16.82
C THR A 622 -31.36 4.54 -16.25
N ASP A 623 -32.62 4.75 -16.61
CA ASP A 623 -33.74 3.97 -16.13
C ASP A 623 -33.97 2.72 -16.98
N ILE A 624 -34.03 1.54 -16.34
CA ILE A 624 -34.40 0.28 -17.00
C ILE A 624 -35.92 0.18 -17.03
N ILE A 625 -36.51 0.36 -18.21
CA ILE A 625 -37.95 0.28 -18.44
C ILE A 625 -38.28 -1.08 -19.05
N LEU A 626 -39.26 -1.80 -18.49
CA LEU A 626 -39.71 -3.07 -19.05
C LEU A 626 -40.27 -2.87 -20.46
N GLY A 627 -39.77 -3.63 -21.43
CA GLY A 627 -40.04 -3.49 -22.87
C GLY A 627 -39.07 -2.60 -23.64
N GLY A 628 -38.10 -1.96 -22.97
CA GLY A 628 -37.14 -1.03 -23.57
C GLY A 628 -37.62 0.43 -23.57
N ASN A 629 -36.67 1.38 -23.68
CA ASN A 629 -36.98 2.82 -23.64
C ASN A 629 -37.12 3.42 -25.05
N ALA A 630 -38.36 3.61 -25.50
CA ALA A 630 -38.69 4.17 -26.81
C ALA A 630 -38.25 5.64 -26.99
N GLU A 631 -38.35 6.46 -25.95
CA GLU A 631 -37.90 7.86 -25.96
C GLU A 631 -36.37 7.93 -26.14
N PHE A 632 -35.63 7.06 -25.44
CA PHE A 632 -34.18 7.00 -25.58
C PHE A 632 -33.75 6.60 -27.01
N MET A 633 -34.43 5.61 -27.61
CA MET A 633 -34.18 5.20 -29.00
C MET A 633 -34.47 6.32 -29.99
N ALA A 634 -35.56 7.05 -29.81
CA ALA A 634 -35.90 8.20 -30.66
C ALA A 634 -34.85 9.30 -30.58
N ARG A 635 -34.35 9.60 -29.37
CA ARG A 635 -33.26 10.57 -29.16
C ARG A 635 -31.98 10.13 -29.86
N LEU A 636 -31.58 8.85 -29.72
CA LEU A 636 -30.39 8.32 -30.39
C LEU A 636 -30.50 8.38 -31.91
N LYS A 637 -31.67 8.06 -32.48
CA LYS A 637 -31.87 8.12 -33.92
C LYS A 637 -31.80 9.55 -34.45
N LEU A 638 -32.39 10.50 -33.72
CA LEU A 638 -32.30 11.92 -34.07
C LEU A 638 -30.86 12.45 -33.93
N ARG A 639 -30.14 12.00 -32.90
CA ARG A 639 -28.72 12.31 -32.67
C ARG A 639 -27.83 11.84 -33.83
N GLU A 640 -28.04 10.61 -34.31
CA GLU A 640 -27.30 10.01 -35.43
C GLU A 640 -27.41 10.85 -36.71
N ILE A 641 -28.59 11.46 -36.96
CA ILE A 641 -28.85 12.29 -38.15
C ILE A 641 -28.35 13.73 -37.95
N LEU A 642 -28.53 14.29 -36.75
CA LEU A 642 -28.25 15.70 -36.44
C LEU A 642 -26.76 15.99 -36.25
N MET A 643 -26.07 15.23 -35.40
CA MET A 643 -24.71 15.54 -34.94
C MET A 643 -23.69 15.71 -36.07
N PRO A 644 -23.63 14.81 -37.09
CA PRO A 644 -22.67 14.95 -38.19
C PRO A 644 -22.87 16.22 -39.04
N ARG A 645 -24.06 16.83 -39.00
CA ARG A 645 -24.42 17.99 -39.83
C ARG A 645 -24.20 19.32 -39.12
N VAL A 646 -24.31 19.38 -37.79
CA VAL A 646 -24.25 20.63 -37.00
C VAL A 646 -22.97 20.81 -36.18
N VAL A 647 -22.29 19.72 -35.81
CA VAL A 647 -21.08 19.79 -34.95
C VAL A 647 -19.84 20.10 -35.78
N LYS A 648 -19.04 21.07 -35.33
CA LYS A 648 -17.72 21.36 -35.90
C LYS A 648 -16.74 20.22 -35.54
N PRO A 649 -16.01 19.63 -36.51
CA PRO A 649 -14.95 18.68 -36.20
C PRO A 649 -13.92 19.35 -35.27
N THR A 650 -13.68 18.77 -34.11
CA THR A 650 -12.66 19.24 -33.19
C THR A 650 -11.27 18.92 -33.75
N ASP A 651 -10.51 19.96 -34.10
CA ASP A 651 -9.05 19.84 -34.15
C ASP A 651 -8.60 19.61 -32.70
N GLY A 652 -8.10 18.42 -32.40
CA GLY A 652 -7.75 18.03 -31.03
C GLY A 652 -6.82 19.06 -30.37
N VAL A 653 -7.14 19.44 -29.13
CA VAL A 653 -6.19 20.15 -28.27
C VAL A 653 -4.97 19.25 -28.12
N PHE A 654 -3.83 19.69 -28.64
CA PHE A 654 -2.60 18.91 -28.66
C PHE A 654 -2.10 18.66 -27.22
N VAL A 655 -2.26 17.43 -26.76
CA VAL A 655 -1.53 16.91 -25.60
C VAL A 655 -0.81 15.63 -26.07
N SER A 656 0.46 15.80 -26.42
CA SER A 656 1.39 14.80 -26.99
C SER A 656 1.27 14.51 -28.50
N VAL A 657 2.42 14.52 -29.18
CA VAL A 657 2.58 14.47 -30.65
C VAL A 657 2.55 13.03 -31.22
N LYS A 658 2.39 11.98 -30.38
CA LYS A 658 2.67 10.60 -30.80
C LYS A 658 1.48 9.76 -31.29
N LYS A 659 0.23 10.23 -31.21
CA LYS A 659 -0.91 9.50 -31.82
C LYS A 659 -2.04 10.44 -32.23
N ALA A 660 -2.57 10.22 -33.43
CA ALA A 660 -3.81 10.87 -33.86
C ALA A 660 -4.97 10.39 -32.96
N PRO A 661 -5.86 11.29 -32.50
CA PRO A 661 -7.03 10.89 -31.73
C PRO A 661 -7.92 9.95 -32.56
N PRO A 662 -8.61 8.97 -31.92
CA PRO A 662 -9.56 8.12 -32.61
C PRO A 662 -10.65 8.98 -33.28
N LYS A 663 -10.98 8.69 -34.54
CA LYS A 663 -12.11 9.34 -35.23
C LYS A 663 -13.40 8.93 -34.52
N ARG A 664 -14.03 9.87 -33.81
CA ARG A 664 -15.36 9.67 -33.19
C ARG A 664 -16.43 9.49 -34.27
N THR A 665 -17.34 8.53 -34.04
CA THR A 665 -18.47 8.24 -34.94
C THR A 665 -19.79 8.33 -34.17
N TRP A 666 -20.76 9.10 -34.67
CA TRP A 666 -22.12 9.19 -34.10
C TRP A 666 -23.08 8.11 -34.60
N LYS A 667 -22.56 7.07 -35.27
CA LYS A 667 -23.34 5.96 -35.80
C LYS A 667 -23.75 5.03 -34.66
N VAL A 668 -25.04 4.67 -34.60
CA VAL A 668 -25.58 3.82 -33.52
C VAL A 668 -25.66 2.36 -34.02
N ASN A 669 -25.54 1.39 -33.12
CA ASN A 669 -25.70 -0.02 -33.48
C ASN A 669 -27.14 -0.33 -33.89
N GLU A 670 -27.34 -0.81 -35.12
CA GLU A 670 -28.67 -1.12 -35.66
C GLU A 670 -29.44 -2.17 -34.84
N LYS A 671 -28.75 -3.05 -34.12
CA LYS A 671 -29.37 -4.06 -33.24
C LYS A 671 -30.15 -3.45 -32.08
N LEU A 672 -29.91 -2.18 -31.76
CA LEU A 672 -30.55 -1.48 -30.65
C LEU A 672 -32.02 -1.14 -30.95
N PHE A 673 -32.38 -0.97 -32.22
CA PHE A 673 -33.72 -0.57 -32.64
C PHE A 673 -34.63 -1.79 -32.85
N PRO A 674 -35.89 -1.77 -32.37
CA PRO A 674 -36.82 -2.90 -32.47
C PRO A 674 -37.36 -3.10 -33.90
N CYS A 675 -37.34 -2.05 -34.73
CA CYS A 675 -37.82 -2.07 -36.10
C CYS A 675 -37.06 -1.03 -36.94
N LYS A 676 -37.12 -1.18 -38.28
CA LYS A 676 -36.77 -0.08 -39.20
C LYS A 676 -37.92 0.92 -39.20
N LEU A 677 -37.60 2.21 -39.11
CA LEU A 677 -38.59 3.28 -39.16
C LEU A 677 -39.32 3.29 -40.50
N SER A 678 -40.59 3.66 -40.46
CA SER A 678 -41.35 3.95 -41.67
C SER A 678 -40.72 5.12 -42.45
N ASN A 679 -40.75 5.04 -43.78
CA ASN A 679 -40.19 6.07 -44.68
C ASN A 679 -40.76 7.47 -44.40
N GLU A 680 -42.00 7.56 -43.91
CA GLU A 680 -42.63 8.83 -43.51
C GLU A 680 -41.95 9.48 -42.31
N LYS A 681 -41.60 8.71 -41.27
CA LYS A 681 -40.95 9.24 -40.06
C LYS A 681 -39.48 9.55 -40.28
N GLU A 682 -38.80 8.76 -41.10
CA GLU A 682 -37.42 9.02 -41.49
C GLU A 682 -37.32 10.36 -42.25
N LYS A 683 -38.20 10.58 -43.22
CA LYS A 683 -38.28 11.86 -43.95
C LYS A 683 -38.59 13.04 -43.02
N LEU A 684 -39.52 12.87 -42.08
CA LEU A 684 -39.88 13.91 -41.12
C LEU A 684 -38.71 14.30 -40.19
N ALA A 685 -37.87 13.33 -39.81
CA ALA A 685 -36.64 13.60 -39.07
C ALA A 685 -35.59 14.32 -39.91
N GLU A 686 -35.44 13.95 -41.19
CA GLU A 686 -34.53 14.64 -42.11
C GLU A 686 -34.94 16.09 -42.35
N GLU A 687 -36.24 16.37 -42.52
CA GLU A 687 -36.79 17.74 -42.69
C GLU A 687 -36.58 18.59 -41.43
N ALA A 688 -36.76 18.01 -40.24
CA ALA A 688 -36.51 18.69 -38.97
C ALA A 688 -35.02 18.99 -38.75
N VAL A 689 -34.14 18.04 -39.07
CA VAL A 689 -32.69 18.24 -39.00
C VAL A 689 -32.23 19.26 -40.05
N GLN A 690 -32.81 19.26 -41.26
CA GLN A 690 -32.50 20.25 -42.29
C GLN A 690 -32.84 21.67 -41.82
N SER A 691 -34.01 21.84 -41.19
CA SER A 691 -34.40 23.12 -40.56
C SER A 691 -33.40 23.54 -39.47
N ALA A 692 -32.87 22.58 -38.70
CA ALA A 692 -31.86 22.85 -37.69
C ALA A 692 -30.49 23.23 -38.27
N VAL A 693 -30.08 22.61 -39.37
CA VAL A 693 -28.84 22.96 -40.09
C VAL A 693 -28.93 24.36 -40.69
N GLU A 694 -30.09 24.75 -41.21
CA GLU A 694 -30.32 26.09 -41.77
C GLU A 694 -30.30 27.17 -40.69
N ALA A 695 -30.90 26.92 -39.53
CA ALA A 695 -30.97 27.90 -38.45
C ALA A 695 -29.71 27.97 -37.57
N TRP A 696 -29.09 26.82 -37.26
CA TRP A 696 -27.92 26.77 -36.38
C TRP A 696 -26.60 26.87 -37.15
N GLY A 697 -26.61 26.66 -38.45
CA GLY A 697 -25.44 26.63 -39.32
C GLY A 697 -24.85 25.22 -39.47
N GLN A 698 -24.31 24.93 -40.65
CA GLN A 698 -23.65 23.65 -40.92
C GLN A 698 -22.28 23.61 -40.23
N LYS A 699 -22.03 22.61 -39.38
CA LYS A 699 -20.76 22.42 -38.64
C LYS A 699 -20.30 23.64 -37.84
N SER A 700 -21.24 24.37 -37.23
CA SER A 700 -20.99 25.62 -36.51
C SER A 700 -20.90 25.46 -34.99
N LEU A 701 -21.54 24.43 -34.42
CA LEU A 701 -21.68 24.26 -32.97
C LEU A 701 -20.57 23.40 -32.38
N THR A 702 -20.28 23.62 -31.10
CA THR A 702 -19.54 22.65 -30.29
C THR A 702 -20.41 21.43 -29.98
N GLU A 703 -19.78 20.30 -29.65
CA GLU A 703 -20.51 19.07 -29.28
C GLU A 703 -21.43 19.28 -28.06
N LEU A 704 -20.96 20.03 -27.06
CA LEU A 704 -21.74 20.33 -25.85
C LEU A 704 -22.99 21.14 -26.17
N GLU A 705 -22.85 22.22 -26.97
CA GLU A 705 -23.98 23.06 -27.36
C GLU A 705 -25.01 22.29 -28.21
N ALA A 706 -24.55 21.40 -29.10
CA ALA A 706 -25.44 20.56 -29.91
C ALA A 706 -26.20 19.53 -29.05
N GLU A 707 -25.54 18.92 -28.06
CA GLU A 707 -26.18 17.99 -27.11
C GLU A 707 -27.19 18.68 -26.21
N GLU A 708 -26.89 19.89 -25.70
CA GLU A 708 -27.83 20.68 -24.90
C GLU A 708 -29.10 21.01 -25.69
N ARG A 709 -28.96 21.46 -26.94
CA ARG A 709 -30.10 21.77 -27.82
C ARG A 709 -30.92 20.54 -28.18
N LEU A 710 -30.26 19.40 -28.44
CA LEU A 710 -30.95 18.12 -28.67
C LEU A 710 -31.70 17.68 -27.41
N SER A 711 -31.08 17.77 -26.22
CA SER A 711 -31.72 17.42 -24.96
C SER A 711 -32.98 18.25 -24.73
N TYR A 712 -32.90 19.57 -24.91
CA TYR A 712 -34.04 20.47 -24.78
C TYR A 712 -35.16 20.19 -25.80
N SER A 713 -34.81 19.75 -27.01
CA SER A 713 -35.77 19.31 -28.02
C SER A 713 -36.55 18.06 -27.59
N CYS A 714 -35.94 17.17 -26.81
CA CYS A 714 -36.55 15.96 -26.27
C CYS A 714 -37.32 16.16 -24.95
N GLU A 715 -37.25 17.33 -24.32
CA GLU A 715 -37.93 17.63 -23.05
C GLU A 715 -39.42 17.98 -23.21
N LYS A 716 -40.17 18.02 -22.09
CA LYS A 716 -41.61 18.33 -22.06
C LYS A 716 -41.93 19.80 -21.75
N GLY A 717 -40.91 20.66 -21.60
CA GLY A 717 -41.08 22.08 -21.27
C GLY A 717 -41.65 22.93 -22.42
N PRO A 718 -42.19 24.14 -22.16
CA PRO A 718 -42.69 25.02 -23.22
C PRO A 718 -41.56 25.43 -24.18
N VAL A 719 -41.83 25.44 -25.49
CA VAL A 719 -40.86 25.79 -26.54
C VAL A 719 -41.29 27.08 -27.23
N GLN A 720 -40.36 28.01 -27.34
CA GLN A 720 -40.54 29.27 -28.08
C GLN A 720 -39.84 29.25 -29.45
N ASP A 721 -38.88 28.34 -29.65
CA ASP A 721 -38.09 28.20 -30.87
C ASP A 721 -38.76 27.21 -31.86
N GLU A 722 -39.02 27.68 -33.09
CA GLU A 722 -39.70 26.90 -34.13
C GLU A 722 -38.90 25.65 -34.56
N VAL A 723 -37.56 25.72 -34.57
CA VAL A 723 -36.66 24.63 -34.94
C VAL A 723 -36.68 23.53 -33.88
N ILE A 724 -36.62 23.93 -32.62
CA ILE A 724 -36.74 23.02 -31.47
C ILE A 724 -38.14 22.37 -31.48
N GLY A 725 -39.17 23.11 -31.86
CA GLY A 725 -40.52 22.58 -32.06
C GLY A 725 -40.59 21.50 -33.13
N LYS A 726 -39.95 21.70 -34.29
CA LYS A 726 -39.88 20.70 -35.38
C LYS A 726 -39.10 19.45 -34.97
N LEU A 727 -37.94 19.61 -34.31
CA LEU A 727 -37.14 18.49 -33.79
C LEU A 727 -37.91 17.70 -32.73
N ARG A 728 -38.67 18.39 -31.86
CA ARG A 728 -39.53 17.74 -30.87
C ARG A 728 -40.65 16.95 -31.53
N ASN A 729 -41.29 17.50 -32.56
CA ASN A 729 -42.34 16.77 -33.29
C ASN A 729 -41.78 15.49 -33.92
N ALA A 730 -40.60 15.57 -34.54
CA ALA A 730 -39.91 14.40 -35.08
C ALA A 730 -39.59 13.35 -34.00
N PHE A 731 -39.05 13.80 -32.87
CA PHE A 731 -38.78 12.96 -31.72
C PHE A 731 -40.04 12.23 -31.20
N LEU A 732 -41.15 12.94 -31.01
CA LEU A 732 -42.40 12.37 -30.49
C LEU A 732 -43.00 11.33 -31.44
N GLU A 733 -42.99 11.61 -32.75
CA GLU A 733 -43.53 10.69 -33.76
C GLU A 733 -42.68 9.43 -33.92
N ILE A 734 -41.35 9.55 -33.88
CA ILE A 734 -40.43 8.40 -33.84
C ILE A 734 -40.64 7.59 -32.55
N ALA A 735 -40.72 8.27 -31.40
CA ALA A 735 -40.93 7.62 -30.11
C ALA A 735 -42.26 6.85 -30.09
N LYS A 736 -43.32 7.38 -30.73
CA LYS A 736 -44.63 6.73 -30.84
C LYS A 736 -44.56 5.43 -31.66
N GLU A 737 -43.80 5.42 -32.76
CA GLU A 737 -43.62 4.22 -33.58
C GLU A 737 -42.89 3.11 -32.81
N TYR A 738 -41.77 3.46 -32.15
CA TYR A 738 -41.07 2.51 -31.29
C TYR A 738 -41.91 2.05 -30.10
N LYS A 739 -42.73 2.95 -29.54
CA LYS A 739 -43.58 2.65 -28.39
C LYS A 739 -44.56 1.50 -28.66
N GLY A 740 -45.07 1.38 -29.88
CA GLY A 740 -45.93 0.26 -30.28
C GLY A 740 -45.26 -1.10 -30.02
N PHE A 741 -43.98 -1.23 -30.39
CA PHE A 741 -43.20 -2.45 -30.16
C PHE A 741 -42.81 -2.64 -28.70
N THR A 742 -42.37 -1.57 -28.02
CA THR A 742 -41.95 -1.66 -26.61
C THR A 742 -43.13 -1.99 -25.69
N ASP A 743 -44.36 -1.52 -26.01
CA ASP A 743 -45.56 -1.83 -25.22
C ASP A 743 -45.97 -3.30 -25.36
N GLU A 744 -45.77 -3.92 -26.52
CA GLU A 744 -45.98 -5.37 -26.71
C GLU A 744 -44.91 -6.19 -25.98
N GLU A 745 -43.63 -5.84 -26.10
CA GLU A 745 -42.56 -6.49 -25.35
C GLU A 745 -42.77 -6.34 -23.84
N ARG A 746 -43.20 -5.16 -23.39
CA ARG A 746 -43.51 -4.89 -21.97
C ARG A 746 -44.51 -5.89 -21.43
N LYS A 747 -45.59 -6.20 -22.15
CA LYS A 747 -46.59 -7.21 -21.72
C LYS A 747 -45.93 -8.58 -21.51
N LYS A 748 -45.12 -9.03 -22.47
CA LYS A 748 -44.40 -10.31 -22.38
C LYS A 748 -43.44 -10.35 -21.19
N VAL A 749 -42.69 -9.26 -20.95
CA VAL A 749 -41.74 -9.17 -19.83
C VAL A 749 -42.48 -9.14 -18.49
N VAL A 750 -43.60 -8.43 -18.39
CA VAL A 750 -44.45 -8.38 -17.19
C VAL A 750 -45.03 -9.77 -16.88
N GLU A 751 -45.55 -10.47 -17.89
CA GLU A 751 -46.06 -11.86 -17.76
C GLU A 751 -44.95 -12.84 -17.34
N ALA A 752 -43.73 -12.65 -17.84
CA ALA A 752 -42.55 -13.43 -17.43
C ALA A 752 -42.02 -13.10 -16.02
N GLY A 753 -42.64 -12.15 -15.31
CA GLY A 753 -42.29 -11.79 -13.92
C GLY A 753 -41.44 -10.52 -13.77
N GLY A 754 -41.29 -9.73 -14.83
CA GLY A 754 -40.54 -8.46 -14.84
C GLY A 754 -39.02 -8.63 -14.77
N LEU A 755 -38.29 -7.56 -14.46
CA LEU A 755 -36.82 -7.59 -14.40
C LEU A 755 -36.33 -8.46 -13.23
N HIS A 756 -35.44 -9.40 -13.51
CA HIS A 756 -34.72 -10.18 -12.50
C HIS A 756 -33.32 -9.61 -12.29
N VAL A 757 -32.97 -9.29 -11.04
CA VAL A 757 -31.66 -8.76 -10.67
C VAL A 757 -30.86 -9.83 -9.94
N VAL A 758 -29.67 -10.14 -10.44
CA VAL A 758 -28.73 -11.10 -9.87
C VAL A 758 -27.53 -10.34 -9.33
N GLY A 759 -27.29 -10.37 -8.01
CA GLY A 759 -26.03 -9.93 -7.42
C GLY A 759 -25.07 -11.10 -7.33
N THR A 760 -23.84 -10.96 -7.81
CA THR A 760 -22.83 -12.05 -7.77
C THR A 760 -21.91 -11.99 -6.56
N GLU A 761 -21.98 -10.88 -5.81
CA GLU A 761 -21.33 -10.63 -4.53
C GLU A 761 -22.11 -9.55 -3.77
N ARG A 762 -21.79 -9.35 -2.49
CA ARG A 762 -22.20 -8.14 -1.77
C ARG A 762 -21.16 -7.05 -1.98
N HIS A 763 -21.60 -5.80 -1.96
CA HIS A 763 -20.71 -4.65 -1.93
C HIS A 763 -20.33 -4.31 -0.49
N GLU A 764 -19.34 -3.43 -0.33
CA GLU A 764 -18.87 -2.94 0.98
C GLU A 764 -19.96 -2.25 1.81
N SER A 765 -21.03 -1.80 1.15
CA SER A 765 -22.21 -1.25 1.80
C SER A 765 -23.51 -1.82 1.25
N ARG A 766 -24.43 -2.10 2.17
CA ARG A 766 -25.80 -2.53 1.89
C ARG A 766 -26.57 -1.51 1.06
N ARG A 767 -26.19 -0.22 1.15
CA ARG A 767 -26.75 0.85 0.33
C ARG A 767 -26.56 0.59 -1.16
N ILE A 768 -25.40 0.10 -1.56
CA ILE A 768 -25.06 -0.17 -2.96
C ILE A 768 -25.81 -1.42 -3.45
N ASP A 769 -25.87 -2.48 -2.64
CA ASP A 769 -26.68 -3.66 -2.94
C ASP A 769 -28.15 -3.29 -3.15
N ASN A 770 -28.69 -2.42 -2.30
CA ASN A 770 -30.07 -1.94 -2.44
C ASN A 770 -30.29 -1.08 -3.68
N GLN A 771 -29.27 -0.37 -4.17
CA GLN A 771 -29.35 0.34 -5.46
C GLN A 771 -29.42 -0.64 -6.63
N LEU A 772 -28.67 -1.74 -6.57
CA LEU A 772 -28.75 -2.82 -7.54
C LEU A 772 -30.15 -3.47 -7.52
N ARG A 773 -30.65 -3.87 -6.34
CA ARG A 773 -32.03 -4.37 -6.17
C ARG A 773 -33.07 -3.38 -6.70
N GLY A 774 -32.85 -2.08 -6.44
CA GLY A 774 -33.67 -0.95 -6.87
C GLY A 774 -33.76 -0.72 -8.39
N ARG A 775 -32.94 -1.42 -9.20
CA ARG A 775 -33.09 -1.43 -10.65
C ARG A 775 -34.36 -2.17 -11.09
N SER A 776 -34.85 -3.11 -10.29
CA SER A 776 -36.10 -3.85 -10.53
C SER A 776 -37.28 -3.30 -9.72
N GLY A 777 -38.50 -3.58 -10.18
CA GLY A 777 -39.76 -3.26 -9.49
C GLY A 777 -40.17 -1.78 -9.53
N ARG A 778 -39.77 -1.06 -10.57
CA ARG A 778 -39.99 0.39 -10.71
C ARG A 778 -41.45 0.70 -11.02
N GLN A 779 -41.98 1.79 -10.48
CA GLN A 779 -43.37 2.21 -10.68
C GLN A 779 -44.40 1.08 -10.44
N GLY A 780 -44.13 0.22 -9.45
CA GLY A 780 -44.99 -0.92 -9.10
C GLY A 780 -44.98 -2.08 -10.11
N ASP A 781 -44.00 -2.10 -11.03
CA ASP A 781 -43.79 -3.23 -11.93
C ASP A 781 -43.43 -4.51 -11.14
N PRO A 782 -43.79 -5.71 -11.62
CA PRO A 782 -43.29 -6.95 -11.04
C PRO A 782 -41.78 -7.05 -11.25
N GLY A 783 -41.13 -7.81 -10.39
CA GLY A 783 -39.69 -8.02 -10.45
C GLY A 783 -39.19 -8.87 -9.30
N SER A 784 -37.99 -9.41 -9.43
CA SER A 784 -37.31 -10.03 -8.29
C SER A 784 -35.82 -9.70 -8.25
N SER A 785 -35.23 -9.83 -7.07
CA SER A 785 -33.79 -9.73 -6.87
C SER A 785 -33.27 -10.90 -6.05
N ARG A 786 -32.08 -11.40 -6.38
CA ARG A 786 -31.43 -12.50 -5.66
C ARG A 786 -29.92 -12.33 -5.70
N PHE A 787 -29.25 -12.62 -4.58
CA PHE A 787 -27.80 -12.57 -4.49
C PHE A 787 -27.24 -13.99 -4.39
N PHE A 788 -26.18 -14.26 -5.15
CA PHE A 788 -25.41 -15.49 -5.12
C PHE A 788 -24.04 -15.14 -4.57
N LEU A 789 -23.68 -15.73 -3.45
CA LEU A 789 -22.51 -15.36 -2.65
C LEU A 789 -21.62 -16.58 -2.46
N SER A 790 -20.32 -16.36 -2.28
CA SER A 790 -19.38 -17.39 -1.86
C SER A 790 -18.76 -17.01 -0.52
N LEU A 791 -18.51 -18.00 0.35
CA LEU A 791 -17.74 -17.76 1.57
C LEU A 791 -16.27 -17.36 1.28
N GLU A 792 -15.80 -17.62 0.06
CA GLU A 792 -14.51 -17.15 -0.47
C GLU A 792 -14.53 -15.72 -1.02
N ASP A 793 -15.70 -15.07 -1.14
CA ASP A 793 -15.78 -13.68 -1.62
C ASP A 793 -15.01 -12.73 -0.68
N ASN A 794 -14.38 -11.69 -1.24
CA ASN A 794 -13.43 -10.82 -0.52
C ASN A 794 -13.99 -10.24 0.78
N ILE A 795 -15.25 -9.81 0.79
CA ILE A 795 -15.89 -9.24 1.99
C ILE A 795 -15.90 -10.25 3.15
N PHE A 796 -16.21 -11.51 2.87
CA PHE A 796 -16.32 -12.53 3.91
C PHE A 796 -14.96 -13.09 4.31
N ARG A 797 -14.01 -13.17 3.37
CA ARG A 797 -12.62 -13.55 3.68
C ARG A 797 -11.96 -12.54 4.62
N ILE A 798 -12.14 -11.24 4.37
CA ILE A 798 -11.44 -10.17 5.10
C ILE A 798 -12.17 -9.81 6.41
N PHE A 799 -13.51 -9.88 6.44
CA PHE A 799 -14.31 -9.37 7.57
C PHE A 799 -15.23 -10.42 8.22
N GLY A 800 -15.20 -11.68 7.78
CA GLY A 800 -16.19 -12.69 8.16
C GLY A 800 -16.10 -13.21 9.60
N GLY A 801 -14.98 -13.01 10.30
CA GLY A 801 -14.78 -13.44 11.69
C GLY A 801 -15.00 -14.94 11.96
N ASP A 802 -14.91 -15.34 13.22
CA ASP A 802 -14.90 -16.76 13.63
C ASP A 802 -16.19 -17.51 13.30
N ARG A 803 -17.32 -16.80 13.22
CA ARG A 803 -18.65 -17.39 13.03
C ARG A 803 -18.85 -17.88 11.59
N ILE A 804 -18.36 -17.13 10.60
CA ILE A 804 -18.39 -17.52 9.19
C ILE A 804 -17.33 -18.59 8.94
N GLN A 805 -16.13 -18.44 9.51
CA GLN A 805 -15.07 -19.46 9.42
C GLN A 805 -15.47 -20.80 10.07
N GLY A 806 -16.15 -20.76 11.23
CA GLY A 806 -16.68 -21.96 11.89
C GLY A 806 -17.76 -22.66 11.05
N MET A 807 -18.57 -21.89 10.33
CA MET A 807 -19.52 -22.44 9.35
C MET A 807 -18.80 -23.05 8.15
N MET A 808 -17.76 -22.41 7.58
CA MET A 808 -16.97 -22.97 6.48
C MET A 808 -16.39 -24.35 6.83
N ARG A 809 -16.00 -24.56 8.10
CA ARG A 809 -15.49 -25.85 8.60
C ARG A 809 -16.58 -26.90 8.82
N ALA A 810 -17.79 -26.48 9.17
CA ALA A 810 -18.92 -27.38 9.45
C ALA A 810 -19.58 -27.94 8.17
N PHE A 811 -19.54 -27.20 7.06
CA PHE A 811 -20.14 -27.63 5.79
C PHE A 811 -19.11 -28.37 4.91
N ARG A 812 -19.23 -29.71 4.86
CA ARG A 812 -18.29 -30.62 4.15
C ARG A 812 -18.58 -30.84 2.65
N VAL A 813 -19.58 -30.19 2.08
CA VAL A 813 -20.00 -30.42 0.67
C VAL A 813 -19.79 -29.15 -0.14
N GLU A 814 -19.08 -29.27 -1.26
CA GLU A 814 -18.53 -28.11 -2.00
C GLU A 814 -19.53 -27.43 -2.96
N ASP A 815 -20.68 -28.06 -3.25
CA ASP A 815 -21.58 -27.64 -4.35
C ASP A 815 -23.07 -27.47 -3.98
N LEU A 816 -23.45 -27.55 -2.70
CA LEU A 816 -24.86 -27.37 -2.29
C LEU A 816 -25.16 -25.91 -1.88
N PRO A 817 -26.21 -25.28 -2.44
CA PRO A 817 -26.62 -23.94 -2.04
C PRO A 817 -27.13 -23.95 -0.59
N ILE A 818 -26.61 -23.04 0.23
CA ILE A 818 -27.06 -22.86 1.61
C ILE A 818 -28.02 -21.68 1.64
N GLU A 819 -29.31 -21.99 1.77
CA GLU A 819 -30.35 -20.99 2.01
C GLU A 819 -30.76 -21.03 3.49
N SER A 820 -30.26 -20.06 4.27
CA SER A 820 -30.60 -19.96 5.70
C SER A 820 -30.72 -18.51 6.15
N LYS A 821 -31.83 -18.19 6.82
CA LYS A 821 -32.05 -16.87 7.44
C LYS A 821 -31.00 -16.54 8.51
N MET A 822 -30.42 -17.56 9.15
CA MET A 822 -29.34 -17.37 10.13
C MET A 822 -28.04 -16.94 9.44
N LEU A 823 -27.75 -17.52 8.27
CA LEU A 823 -26.59 -17.17 7.46
C LEU A 823 -26.70 -15.75 6.91
N THR A 824 -27.84 -15.37 6.35
CA THR A 824 -28.08 -14.00 5.89
C THR A 824 -27.82 -12.96 6.99
N LYS A 825 -28.20 -13.26 8.25
CA LYS A 825 -27.90 -12.37 9.39
C LYS A 825 -26.41 -12.25 9.69
N ALA A 826 -25.65 -13.35 9.62
CA ALA A 826 -24.20 -13.31 9.83
C ALA A 826 -23.48 -12.52 8.71
N LEU A 827 -23.93 -12.66 7.47
CA LEU A 827 -23.41 -11.88 6.34
C LEU A 827 -23.76 -10.39 6.48
N ASP A 828 -24.97 -10.05 6.95
CA ASP A 828 -25.37 -8.68 7.28
C ASP A 828 -24.48 -8.09 8.40
N GLU A 829 -24.12 -8.87 9.42
CA GLU A 829 -23.20 -8.44 10.49
C GLU A 829 -21.79 -8.17 9.95
N ALA A 830 -21.25 -9.05 9.10
CA ALA A 830 -19.96 -8.83 8.46
C ALA A 830 -19.95 -7.55 7.59
N GLN A 831 -21.00 -7.35 6.78
CA GLN A 831 -21.13 -6.16 5.95
C GLN A 831 -21.24 -4.87 6.78
N ARG A 832 -21.97 -4.88 7.91
CA ARG A 832 -22.02 -3.73 8.83
C ARG A 832 -20.65 -3.38 9.42
N LYS A 833 -19.81 -4.38 9.71
CA LYS A 833 -18.44 -4.12 10.17
C LYS A 833 -17.62 -3.40 9.11
N VAL A 834 -17.77 -3.79 7.84
CA VAL A 834 -17.15 -3.10 6.70
C VAL A 834 -17.65 -1.65 6.58
N GLU A 835 -18.96 -1.44 6.70
CA GLU A 835 -19.55 -0.10 6.67
C GLU A 835 -18.99 0.79 7.79
N ASN A 836 -18.92 0.28 9.01
CA ASN A 836 -18.35 1.00 10.15
C ASN A 836 -16.87 1.31 9.95
N TYR A 837 -16.09 0.35 9.44
CA TYR A 837 -14.66 0.56 9.14
C TYR A 837 -14.46 1.72 8.16
N PHE A 838 -15.19 1.75 7.05
CA PHE A 838 -15.09 2.85 6.10
C PHE A 838 -15.71 4.16 6.62
N PHE A 839 -16.71 4.09 7.49
CA PHE A 839 -17.25 5.26 8.18
C PHE A 839 -16.18 5.91 9.08
N ASP A 840 -15.46 5.11 9.88
CA ASP A 840 -14.40 5.60 10.77
C ASP A 840 -13.26 6.24 9.97
N ILE A 841 -12.85 5.65 8.84
CA ILE A 841 -11.87 6.26 7.92
C ILE A 841 -12.35 7.62 7.42
N ARG A 842 -13.60 7.72 6.94
CA ARG A 842 -14.15 9.00 6.44
C ARG A 842 -14.26 10.03 7.55
N LYS A 843 -14.64 9.62 8.76
CA LYS A 843 -14.73 10.48 9.93
C LYS A 843 -13.35 11.03 10.29
N GLN A 844 -12.33 10.17 10.36
CA GLN A 844 -10.96 10.57 10.65
C GLN A 844 -10.42 11.53 9.57
N LEU A 845 -10.62 11.23 8.28
CA LEU A 845 -10.26 12.13 7.18
C LEU A 845 -10.93 13.51 7.30
N PHE A 846 -12.21 13.54 7.68
CA PHE A 846 -12.93 14.78 7.93
C PHE A 846 -12.36 15.56 9.12
N GLU A 847 -12.04 14.89 10.23
CA GLU A 847 -11.45 15.52 11.42
C GLU A 847 -10.07 16.14 11.13
N PHE A 848 -9.24 15.49 10.30
CA PHE A 848 -7.97 16.07 9.82
C PHE A 848 -8.20 17.26 8.87
N ASP A 849 -9.13 17.15 7.93
CA ASP A 849 -9.46 18.26 7.02
C ASP A 849 -10.10 19.44 7.74
N GLU A 850 -10.81 19.26 8.87
CA GLU A 850 -11.35 20.36 9.67
C GLU A 850 -10.25 21.29 10.21
N VAL A 851 -9.13 20.72 10.64
CA VAL A 851 -7.96 21.51 11.08
C VAL A 851 -7.42 22.33 9.90
N LEU A 852 -7.21 21.68 8.76
CA LEU A 852 -6.75 22.37 7.54
C LEU A 852 -7.78 23.40 7.04
N ASN A 853 -9.08 23.12 7.16
CA ASN A 853 -10.17 24.00 6.75
C ASN A 853 -10.15 25.30 7.55
N SER A 854 -9.95 25.22 8.87
CA SER A 854 -9.84 26.42 9.72
C SER A 854 -8.68 27.34 9.30
N GLN A 855 -7.53 26.74 8.95
CA GLN A 855 -6.35 27.45 8.47
C GLN A 855 -6.58 28.03 7.06
N ARG A 856 -7.17 27.21 6.17
CA ARG A 856 -7.53 27.56 4.79
C ARG A 856 -8.48 28.75 4.77
N ASP A 857 -9.51 28.74 5.61
CA ASP A 857 -10.48 29.83 5.69
C ASP A 857 -9.81 31.14 6.09
N ARG A 858 -8.85 31.10 7.02
CA ARG A 858 -8.07 32.29 7.40
C ARG A 858 -7.22 32.80 6.25
N VAL A 859 -6.45 31.92 5.60
CA VAL A 859 -5.58 32.27 4.47
C VAL A 859 -6.38 32.77 3.28
N TYR A 860 -7.49 32.12 2.94
CA TYR A 860 -8.35 32.51 1.82
C TYR A 860 -9.10 33.81 2.11
N THR A 861 -9.34 34.14 3.38
CA THR A 861 -9.86 35.45 3.77
C THR A 861 -8.84 36.55 3.54
N GLU A 862 -7.60 36.38 3.98
CA GLU A 862 -6.53 37.37 3.72
C GLU A 862 -6.19 37.47 2.23
N ARG A 863 -6.17 36.35 1.51
CA ARG A 863 -5.98 36.33 0.05
C ARG A 863 -7.10 37.06 -0.69
N ARG A 864 -8.37 36.85 -0.29
CA ARG A 864 -9.51 37.60 -0.84
C ARG A 864 -9.44 39.08 -0.50
N ARG A 865 -9.00 39.43 0.73
CA ARG A 865 -8.77 40.83 1.12
C ARG A 865 -7.74 41.49 0.21
N ALA A 866 -6.62 40.82 -0.09
CA ALA A 866 -5.61 41.33 -1.03
C ALA A 866 -6.15 41.52 -2.46
N LEU A 867 -7.01 40.61 -2.93
CA LEU A 867 -7.61 40.66 -4.27
C LEU A 867 -8.69 41.75 -4.41
N VAL A 868 -9.52 41.95 -3.39
CA VAL A 868 -10.75 42.76 -3.47
C VAL A 868 -10.59 44.15 -2.84
N SER A 869 -9.71 44.31 -1.84
CA SER A 869 -9.61 45.58 -1.11
C SER A 869 -9.14 46.74 -1.98
N ASP A 870 -9.74 47.90 -1.75
CA ASP A 870 -9.35 49.16 -2.38
C ASP A 870 -8.04 49.71 -1.83
N SER A 871 -7.66 49.37 -0.60
CA SER A 871 -6.38 49.75 0.01
C SER A 871 -5.87 48.66 0.94
N LEU A 872 -4.58 48.35 0.85
CA LEU A 872 -3.88 47.41 1.74
C LEU A 872 -2.97 48.14 2.73
N GLU A 873 -2.92 49.47 2.69
CA GLU A 873 -2.06 50.29 3.53
C GLU A 873 -2.20 50.00 5.03
N PRO A 874 -3.42 49.90 5.62
CA PRO A 874 -3.54 49.61 7.05
C PRO A 874 -2.94 48.24 7.42
N LEU A 875 -3.09 47.25 6.54
CA LEU A 875 -2.57 45.90 6.74
C LEU A 875 -1.04 45.88 6.67
N ILE A 876 -0.45 46.65 5.74
CA ILE A 876 1.01 46.76 5.64
C ILE A 876 1.60 47.51 6.83
N ILE A 877 0.93 48.55 7.33
CA ILE A 877 1.37 49.25 8.56
C ILE A 877 1.38 48.26 9.73
N GLU A 878 0.30 47.50 9.91
CA GLU A 878 0.22 46.46 10.94
C GLU A 878 1.35 45.43 10.79
N TYR A 879 1.63 44.97 9.56
CA TYR A 879 2.73 44.03 9.32
C TYR A 879 4.09 44.63 9.64
N ALA A 880 4.32 45.92 9.35
CA ALA A 880 5.56 46.61 9.65
C ALA A 880 5.77 46.74 11.16
N GLU A 881 4.73 47.12 11.90
CA GLU A 881 4.76 47.24 13.36
C GLU A 881 5.04 45.88 14.02
N LEU A 882 4.31 44.83 13.64
CA LEU A 882 4.51 43.47 14.17
C LEU A 882 5.87 42.89 13.79
N THR A 883 6.40 43.20 12.60
CA THR A 883 7.74 42.75 12.22
C THR A 883 8.82 43.38 13.10
N MET A 884 8.63 44.64 13.54
CA MET A 884 9.54 45.28 14.48
C MET A 884 9.46 44.66 15.87
N ASP A 885 8.26 44.27 16.31
CA ASP A 885 8.08 43.50 17.54
C ASP A 885 8.83 42.16 17.49
N ASP A 886 8.66 41.41 16.40
CA ASP A 886 9.33 40.11 16.19
C ASP A 886 10.88 40.27 16.23
N ILE A 887 11.41 41.34 15.63
CA ILE A 887 12.86 41.64 15.65
C ILE A 887 13.32 42.03 17.05
N LEU A 888 12.54 42.81 17.78
CA LEU A 888 12.86 43.21 19.15
C LEU A 888 12.92 41.97 20.05
N GLU A 889 11.86 41.18 20.10
CA GLU A 889 11.73 40.01 20.97
C GLU A 889 12.82 38.96 20.71
N ALA A 890 13.19 38.73 19.44
CA ALA A 890 14.24 37.78 19.07
C ALA A 890 15.66 38.22 19.50
N ASN A 891 15.89 39.51 19.79
CA ASN A 891 17.20 40.04 20.18
C ASN A 891 17.25 40.47 21.65
N ILE A 892 16.14 40.95 22.19
CA ILE A 892 15.97 41.38 23.58
C ILE A 892 14.62 40.83 24.05
N GLY A 893 14.62 39.89 25.00
CA GLY A 893 13.37 39.37 25.56
C GLY A 893 12.73 40.37 26.54
N PRO A 894 11.40 40.31 26.75
CA PRO A 894 10.67 41.25 27.62
C PRO A 894 11.15 41.24 29.08
N ASP A 895 11.65 40.10 29.57
CA ASP A 895 12.16 39.94 30.94
C ASP A 895 13.65 40.30 31.09
N THR A 896 14.31 40.74 30.01
CA THR A 896 15.76 41.00 30.01
C THR A 896 16.08 42.32 30.71
N PRO A 897 16.93 42.33 31.76
CA PRO A 897 17.34 43.57 32.43
C PRO A 897 17.97 44.57 31.48
N LYS A 898 17.68 45.87 31.67
CA LYS A 898 18.08 46.95 30.77
C LYS A 898 19.60 47.05 30.57
N GLU A 899 20.35 46.69 31.60
CA GLU A 899 21.81 46.70 31.60
C GLU A 899 22.42 45.63 30.66
N SER A 900 21.63 44.60 30.32
CA SER A 900 22.02 43.50 29.44
C SER A 900 21.49 43.61 28.02
N TRP A 901 20.90 44.76 27.66
CA TRP A 901 20.39 45.00 26.31
C TRP A 901 21.54 45.21 25.30
N ASP A 902 21.66 44.29 24.36
CA ASP A 902 22.57 44.42 23.22
C ASP A 902 21.93 45.23 22.08
N LEU A 903 21.97 46.55 22.23
CA LEU A 903 21.38 47.49 21.28
C LEU A 903 22.13 47.55 19.95
N GLU A 904 23.43 47.24 19.94
CA GLU A 904 24.22 47.22 18.70
C GLU A 904 23.77 46.07 17.80
N LYS A 905 23.58 44.88 18.38
CA LYS A 905 23.05 43.72 17.67
C LYS A 905 21.63 43.94 17.16
N LEU A 906 20.77 44.55 17.98
CA LEU A 906 19.40 44.90 17.58
C LEU A 906 19.39 45.88 16.39
N ILE A 907 20.17 46.96 16.46
CA ILE A 907 20.28 47.94 15.37
C ILE A 907 20.78 47.28 14.09
N ALA A 908 21.83 46.45 14.17
CA ALA A 908 22.35 45.74 13.02
C ALA A 908 21.28 44.87 12.35
N LYS A 909 20.42 44.20 13.14
CA LYS A 909 19.31 43.39 12.61
C LYS A 909 18.19 44.22 12.00
N VAL A 910 17.80 45.33 12.63
CA VAL A 910 16.79 46.26 12.08
C VAL A 910 17.27 46.86 10.75
N GLN A 911 18.53 47.30 10.68
CA GLN A 911 19.12 47.88 9.46
C GLN A 911 19.29 46.85 8.34
N GLN A 912 19.61 45.60 8.69
CA GLN A 912 19.63 44.49 7.73
C GLN A 912 18.24 44.29 7.09
N TYR A 913 17.16 44.49 7.86
CA TYR A 913 15.79 44.33 7.40
C TYR A 913 15.27 45.54 6.63
N CYS A 914 15.60 46.75 7.09
CA CYS A 914 15.16 48.01 6.52
C CYS A 914 16.31 49.02 6.41
N TYR A 915 16.83 49.22 5.20
CA TYR A 915 17.90 50.18 4.94
C TYR A 915 17.51 51.64 5.18
N LEU A 916 16.22 51.95 5.32
CA LEU A 916 15.73 53.30 5.61
C LEU A 916 15.94 53.70 7.08
N LEU A 917 16.25 52.74 7.96
CA LEU A 917 16.47 52.94 9.39
C LEU A 917 17.96 53.02 9.77
N ASN A 918 18.81 53.46 8.84
CA ASN A 918 20.25 53.64 9.06
C ASN A 918 20.59 54.78 10.04
N ASP A 919 19.60 55.57 10.44
CA ASP A 919 19.73 56.68 11.40
C ASP A 919 19.67 56.24 12.87
N LEU A 920 19.32 54.97 13.14
CA LEU A 920 19.26 54.42 14.49
C LEU A 920 20.66 54.32 15.12
N THR A 921 20.83 54.88 16.32
CA THR A 921 22.05 54.77 17.12
C THR A 921 21.77 54.21 18.52
N PRO A 922 22.75 53.59 19.20
CA PRO A 922 22.56 53.07 20.55
C PRO A 922 22.11 54.15 21.54
N ASP A 923 22.60 55.38 21.42
CA ASP A 923 22.21 56.50 22.29
C ASP A 923 20.77 56.95 22.05
N LEU A 924 20.31 56.92 20.78
CA LEU A 924 18.93 57.22 20.42
C LEU A 924 17.97 56.18 21.02
N LEU A 925 18.28 54.89 20.88
CA LEU A 925 17.47 53.81 21.46
C LEU A 925 17.48 53.83 22.99
N LYS A 926 18.60 54.19 23.63
CA LYS A 926 18.67 54.36 25.10
C LYS A 926 17.82 55.54 25.59
N SER A 927 17.78 56.64 24.83
CA SER A 927 17.01 57.83 25.21
C SER A 927 15.49 57.65 25.06
N GLN A 928 15.05 56.88 24.07
CA GLN A 928 13.63 56.63 23.79
C GLN A 928 13.11 55.35 24.48
N GLY A 929 13.96 54.37 24.77
CA GLY A 929 13.64 53.12 25.47
C GLY A 929 13.79 53.22 26.99
N SER A 930 12.90 53.96 27.66
CA SER A 930 12.87 54.02 29.13
C SER A 930 12.52 52.67 29.75
N SER A 931 11.62 51.92 29.11
CA SER A 931 11.20 50.53 29.39
C SER A 931 11.20 49.69 28.10
N TYR A 932 11.02 48.37 28.21
CA TYR A 932 10.86 47.47 27.05
C TYR A 932 9.69 47.92 26.15
N GLU A 933 8.54 48.25 26.77
CA GLU A 933 7.37 48.79 26.07
C GLU A 933 7.67 50.11 25.34
N GLY A 934 8.44 51.01 25.97
CA GLY A 934 8.84 52.27 25.32
C GLY A 934 9.74 52.07 24.11
N LEU A 935 10.65 51.09 24.17
CA LEU A 935 11.49 50.70 23.04
C LEU A 935 10.65 50.05 21.92
N GLN A 936 9.69 49.21 22.29
CA GLN A 936 8.76 48.55 21.38
C GLN A 936 7.92 49.57 20.59
N ASP A 937 7.25 50.50 21.30
CA ASP A 937 6.41 51.52 20.67
C ASP A 937 7.22 52.45 19.76
N TYR A 938 8.46 52.78 20.16
CA TYR A 938 9.37 53.55 19.32
C TYR A 938 9.70 52.80 18.02
N LEU A 939 10.09 51.52 18.10
CA LEU A 939 10.43 50.72 16.92
C LEU A 939 9.23 50.50 16.00
N ARG A 940 8.02 50.30 16.55
CA ARG A 940 6.76 50.26 15.77
C ARG A 940 6.55 51.54 14.96
N ALA A 941 6.66 52.70 15.62
CA ALA A 941 6.53 54.00 14.96
C ALA A 941 7.57 54.17 13.83
N ARG A 942 8.83 53.78 14.09
CA ARG A 942 9.89 53.83 13.06
C ARG A 942 9.64 52.89 11.89
N GLY A 943 9.13 51.68 12.13
CA GLY A 943 8.74 50.76 11.06
C GLY A 943 7.62 51.31 10.17
N ARG A 944 6.62 51.94 10.79
CA ARG A 944 5.54 52.64 10.09
C ARG A 944 6.06 53.80 9.24
N ASP A 945 6.90 54.66 9.82
CA ASP A 945 7.49 55.80 9.11
C ASP A 945 8.32 55.35 7.91
N ALA A 946 9.12 54.30 8.06
CA ALA A 946 9.92 53.73 6.98
C ALA A 946 9.05 53.22 5.83
N TYR A 947 7.89 52.61 6.13
CA TYR A 947 6.95 52.18 5.10
C TYR A 947 6.31 53.38 4.38
N LEU A 948 5.85 54.40 5.10
CA LEU A 948 5.27 55.60 4.49
C LEU A 948 6.28 56.31 3.59
N GLN A 949 7.52 56.45 4.05
CA GLN A 949 8.63 56.99 3.26
C GLN A 949 8.88 56.14 2.00
N LYS A 950 8.89 54.81 2.13
CA LYS A 950 9.08 53.91 0.98
C LYS A 950 7.96 54.07 -0.04
N ARG A 951 6.71 54.17 0.40
CA ARG A 951 5.57 54.42 -0.47
C ARG A 951 5.71 55.74 -1.22
N GLU A 952 6.10 56.83 -0.57
CA GLU A 952 6.33 58.10 -1.25
C GLU A 952 7.41 58.00 -2.33
N ILE A 953 8.48 57.23 -2.08
CA ILE A 953 9.54 56.99 -3.07
C ILE A 953 8.98 56.27 -4.30
N VAL A 954 8.18 55.22 -4.10
CA VAL A 954 7.62 54.42 -5.21
C VAL A 954 6.53 55.18 -5.97
N GLU A 955 5.67 55.93 -5.27
CA GLU A 955 4.60 56.73 -5.87
C GLU A 955 5.14 57.91 -6.70
N LYS A 956 6.34 58.42 -6.38
CA LYS A 956 7.04 59.42 -7.20
C LYS A 956 7.46 58.86 -8.57
N GLU A 957 7.76 57.56 -8.65
CA GLU A 957 8.12 56.91 -9.92
C GLU A 957 6.88 56.69 -10.80
N ALA A 958 5.77 56.21 -10.23
CA ALA A 958 4.49 56.11 -10.91
C ALA A 958 3.30 56.10 -9.93
N PRO A 959 2.27 56.95 -10.13
CA PRO A 959 1.09 56.97 -9.27
C PRO A 959 0.32 55.64 -9.30
N GLY A 960 0.01 55.10 -8.13
CA GLY A 960 -0.70 53.83 -7.93
C GLY A 960 0.17 52.57 -8.02
N LEU A 961 1.47 52.72 -8.32
CA LEU A 961 2.38 51.58 -8.43
C LEU A 961 2.60 50.87 -7.09
N MET A 962 2.61 51.62 -5.97
CA MET A 962 2.80 51.02 -4.66
C MET A 962 1.61 50.11 -4.31
N LYS A 963 0.39 50.56 -4.62
CA LYS A 963 -0.83 49.76 -4.41
C LYS A 963 -0.81 48.44 -5.18
N ASP A 964 -0.31 48.42 -6.41
CA ASP A 964 -0.18 47.19 -7.19
C ASP A 964 0.99 46.32 -6.69
N ALA A 965 2.09 46.93 -6.25
CA ALA A 965 3.21 46.23 -5.65
C ALA A 965 2.83 45.55 -4.31
N GLU A 966 2.13 46.25 -3.41
CA GLU A 966 1.58 45.71 -2.17
C GLU A 966 0.74 44.45 -2.44
N ARG A 967 -0.20 44.55 -3.39
CA ARG A 967 -1.05 43.42 -3.77
C ARG A 967 -0.23 42.25 -4.31
N PHE A 968 0.69 42.50 -5.24
CA PHE A 968 1.52 41.46 -5.85
C PHE A 968 2.40 40.76 -4.80
N LEU A 969 3.07 41.52 -3.94
CA LEU A 969 3.98 41.00 -2.93
C LEU A 969 3.25 40.20 -1.85
N ILE A 970 2.06 40.66 -1.42
CA ILE A 970 1.20 39.89 -0.50
C ILE A 970 0.79 38.57 -1.14
N LEU A 971 0.19 38.61 -2.33
CA LEU A 971 -0.32 37.40 -2.99
C LEU A 971 0.79 36.40 -3.31
N SER A 972 1.93 36.87 -3.82
CA SER A 972 3.05 35.99 -4.15
C SER A 972 3.63 35.31 -2.92
N ASN A 973 3.72 35.99 -1.77
CA ASN A 973 4.21 35.39 -0.53
C ASN A 973 3.18 34.46 0.10
N ILE A 974 1.89 34.84 0.12
CA ILE A 974 0.80 33.97 0.60
C ILE A 974 0.77 32.68 -0.22
N ASP A 975 0.72 32.75 -1.55
CA ASP A 975 0.56 31.57 -2.40
C ASP A 975 1.79 30.64 -2.32
N ARG A 976 3.01 31.20 -2.20
CA ARG A 976 4.24 30.42 -2.03
C ARG A 976 4.30 29.73 -0.67
N LEU A 977 4.13 30.47 0.42
CA LEU A 977 4.26 29.93 1.78
C LEU A 977 3.08 29.01 2.13
N TRP A 978 1.88 29.27 1.61
CA TRP A 978 0.75 28.35 1.75
C TRP A 978 1.01 27.01 1.06
N LYS A 979 1.63 27.02 -0.13
CA LYS A 979 2.03 25.79 -0.82
C LYS A 979 3.04 24.99 0.01
N GLU A 980 4.06 25.66 0.56
CA GLU A 980 5.06 25.03 1.44
C GLU A 980 4.39 24.46 2.71
N HIS A 981 3.46 25.20 3.30
CA HIS A 981 2.69 24.76 4.47
C HIS A 981 1.82 23.54 4.20
N LEU A 982 1.14 23.48 3.04
CA LEU A 982 0.36 22.30 2.65
C LEU A 982 1.23 21.04 2.53
N GLN A 983 2.50 21.18 2.10
CA GLN A 983 3.45 20.08 2.06
C GLN A 983 3.89 19.67 3.47
N ALA A 984 4.27 20.64 4.31
CA ALA A 984 4.66 20.38 5.69
C ALA A 984 3.54 19.72 6.50
N LEU A 985 2.30 20.19 6.35
CA LEU A 985 1.15 19.65 7.08
C LEU A 985 0.84 18.20 6.66
N LYS A 986 1.00 17.86 5.37
CA LYS A 986 0.92 16.46 4.91
C LYS A 986 1.97 15.58 5.56
N PHE A 987 3.21 16.06 5.70
CA PHE A 987 4.27 15.32 6.37
C PHE A 987 3.92 15.06 7.84
N VAL A 988 3.46 16.09 8.56
CA VAL A 988 2.99 15.94 9.95
C VAL A 988 1.86 14.92 10.03
N GLN A 989 0.90 14.94 9.10
CA GLN A 989 -0.21 13.96 9.06
C GLN A 989 0.30 12.52 8.96
N GLN A 990 1.37 12.27 8.19
CA GLN A 990 1.98 10.95 8.08
C GLN A 990 2.77 10.58 9.35
N ALA A 991 3.53 11.52 9.92
CA ALA A 991 4.36 11.30 11.09
C ALA A 991 3.54 11.01 12.37
N VAL A 992 2.43 11.71 12.60
CA VAL A 992 1.59 11.51 13.79
C VAL A 992 0.92 10.13 13.84
N GLY A 993 0.66 9.53 12.68
CA GLY A 993 0.10 8.17 12.59
C GLY A 993 1.04 7.13 13.22
N LEU A 994 2.35 7.35 13.12
CA LEU A 994 3.40 6.49 13.68
C LEU A 994 3.65 6.78 15.17
N ARG A 995 3.46 8.02 15.62
CA ARG A 995 3.57 8.40 17.04
C ARG A 995 2.39 7.91 17.89
N GLY A 996 1.29 7.46 17.27
CA GLY A 996 0.17 6.80 17.94
C GLY A 996 0.56 5.53 18.74
N TYR A 997 1.70 4.91 18.40
CA TYR A 997 2.27 3.79 19.14
C TYR A 997 2.71 4.17 20.58
N ALA A 998 2.95 5.46 20.85
CA ALA A 998 3.32 5.97 22.18
C ALA A 998 2.12 6.36 23.07
N GLN A 999 0.92 5.82 22.81
CA GLN A 999 -0.33 6.09 23.54
C GLN A 999 -0.79 7.57 23.54
N ARG A 1000 -0.38 8.38 22.56
CA ARG A 1000 -0.88 9.74 22.36
C ARG A 1000 -1.86 9.79 21.19
N ASP A 1001 -2.90 10.60 21.30
CA ASP A 1001 -3.90 10.77 20.23
C ASP A 1001 -3.28 11.49 19.01
N PRO A 1002 -3.18 10.83 17.84
CA PRO A 1002 -2.57 11.40 16.63
C PRO A 1002 -3.24 12.71 16.18
N LEU A 1003 -4.55 12.85 16.39
CA LEU A 1003 -5.28 14.05 15.98
C LEU A 1003 -4.91 15.26 16.83
N ILE A 1004 -4.62 15.06 18.12
CA ILE A 1004 -4.19 16.14 19.03
C ILE A 1004 -2.79 16.61 18.64
N GLU A 1005 -1.86 15.69 18.42
CA GLU A 1005 -0.49 16.03 17.99
C GLU A 1005 -0.51 16.77 16.63
N TYR A 1006 -1.31 16.30 15.67
CA TYR A 1006 -1.50 16.98 14.38
C TYR A 1006 -2.06 18.40 14.53
N LYS A 1007 -3.03 18.59 15.44
CA LYS A 1007 -3.59 19.92 15.73
C LYS A 1007 -2.53 20.84 16.30
N LEU A 1008 -1.73 20.38 17.26
CA LEU A 1008 -0.70 21.18 17.91
C LEU A 1008 0.43 21.55 16.96
N GLU A 1009 1.02 20.55 16.30
CA GLU A 1009 2.14 20.73 15.38
C GLU A 1009 1.70 21.51 14.13
N GLY A 1010 0.54 21.18 13.57
CA GLY A 1010 -0.05 21.89 12.44
C GLY A 1010 -0.43 23.34 12.76
N TYR A 1011 -0.84 23.64 14.00
CA TYR A 1011 -1.11 25.02 14.44
C TYR A 1011 0.18 25.82 14.61
N ASN A 1012 1.24 25.23 15.17
CA ASN A 1012 2.54 25.89 15.31
C ASN A 1012 3.15 26.24 13.94
N LEU A 1013 3.12 25.29 12.99
CA LEU A 1013 3.53 25.53 11.60
C LEU A 1013 2.72 26.66 10.95
N PHE A 1014 1.41 26.69 11.20
CA PHE A 1014 0.54 27.72 10.67
C PHE A 1014 0.87 29.12 11.24
N LEU A 1015 1.14 29.23 12.54
CA LEU A 1015 1.55 30.50 13.15
C LEU A 1015 2.88 30.99 12.58
N GLU A 1016 3.86 30.09 12.44
CA GLU A 1016 5.17 30.44 11.88
C GLU A 1016 5.04 30.88 10.42
N MET A 1017 4.25 30.16 9.61
CA MET A 1017 3.95 30.54 8.23
C MET A 1017 3.32 31.93 8.17
N MET A 1018 2.31 32.22 8.99
CA MET A 1018 1.67 33.54 9.03
C MET A 1018 2.65 34.64 9.44
N ALA A 1019 3.52 34.40 10.42
CA ALA A 1019 4.58 35.34 10.79
C ALA A 1019 5.59 35.54 9.67
N GLN A 1020 5.96 34.46 8.96
CA GLN A 1020 6.88 34.51 7.83
C GLN A 1020 6.28 35.27 6.64
N ILE A 1021 4.98 35.13 6.37
CA ILE A 1021 4.28 35.93 5.36
C ILE A 1021 4.44 37.42 5.67
N ARG A 1022 4.12 37.85 6.91
CA ARG A 1022 4.23 39.27 7.30
C ARG A 1022 5.65 39.80 7.11
N ARG A 1023 6.63 39.10 7.67
CA ARG A 1023 8.06 39.41 7.62
C ARG A 1023 8.55 39.53 6.16
N ASN A 1024 8.29 38.52 5.33
CA ASN A 1024 8.73 38.51 3.93
C ASN A 1024 8.06 39.61 3.09
N VAL A 1025 6.78 39.90 3.33
CA VAL A 1025 6.07 40.99 2.65
C VAL A 1025 6.72 42.32 2.98
N ILE A 1026 6.97 42.62 4.25
CA ILE A 1026 7.60 43.88 4.68
C ILE A 1026 9.02 44.01 4.17
N TYR A 1027 9.82 42.95 4.27
CA TYR A 1027 11.15 42.92 3.69
C TYR A 1027 11.12 43.20 2.19
N SER A 1028 10.24 42.51 1.45
CA SER A 1028 10.09 42.69 0.00
C SER A 1028 9.64 44.11 -0.34
N ILE A 1029 8.77 44.71 0.47
CA ILE A 1029 8.32 46.10 0.32
C ILE A 1029 9.48 47.08 0.50
N TYR A 1030 10.30 46.93 1.54
CA TYR A 1030 11.45 47.80 1.74
C TYR A 1030 12.47 47.65 0.60
N GLN A 1031 12.73 46.42 0.14
CA GLN A 1031 13.67 46.15 -0.94
C GLN A 1031 13.11 46.42 -2.35
N PHE A 1032 11.81 46.64 -2.50
CA PHE A 1032 11.18 46.81 -3.81
C PHE A 1032 11.77 48.01 -4.56
N GLN A 1033 12.28 47.76 -5.77
CA GLN A 1033 12.78 48.80 -6.67
C GLN A 1033 12.09 48.63 -8.03
N PRO A 1034 11.28 49.61 -8.46
CA PRO A 1034 10.59 49.52 -9.74
C PRO A 1034 11.59 49.72 -10.89
N VAL A 1035 11.54 48.85 -11.90
CA VAL A 1035 12.32 48.99 -13.14
C VAL A 1035 11.38 49.33 -14.29
N MET A 1036 11.52 50.54 -14.83
CA MET A 1036 10.72 50.98 -15.97
C MET A 1036 11.18 50.30 -17.26
N VAL A 1037 10.34 49.43 -17.83
CA VAL A 1037 10.60 48.85 -19.15
C VAL A 1037 10.44 49.95 -20.21
N LYS A 1038 11.55 50.37 -20.83
CA LYS A 1038 11.49 51.26 -22.01
C LYS A 1038 10.69 50.56 -23.12
N LYS A 1039 9.50 51.07 -23.43
CA LYS A 1039 8.80 50.71 -24.67
C LYS A 1039 9.61 51.25 -25.84
N ASP A 1040 10.30 50.38 -26.57
CA ASP A 1040 10.85 50.70 -27.90
C ASP A 1040 9.70 50.98 -28.88
N GLN A 1041 9.23 52.22 -28.87
CA GLN A 1041 8.49 52.83 -29.97
C GLN A 1041 9.46 53.73 -30.74
N ASP A 1042 10.26 53.16 -31.64
CA ASP A 1042 10.72 53.80 -32.87
C ASP A 1042 11.61 52.86 -33.69
N LYS A 1043 10.99 51.98 -34.48
CA LYS A 1043 11.55 51.36 -35.70
C LYS A 1043 10.44 50.65 -36.51
N LYS A 1044 9.36 51.36 -36.82
CA LYS A 1044 8.38 50.94 -37.85
C LYS A 1044 7.93 52.15 -38.68
N SER A 1045 8.86 52.71 -39.44
CA SER A 1045 8.54 53.51 -40.62
C SER A 1045 9.70 53.40 -41.61
N GLN A 1046 9.36 53.03 -42.85
CA GLN A 1046 10.20 52.89 -44.05
C GLN A 1046 11.02 51.59 -44.23
N ASN A 1047 10.37 50.55 -44.76
CA ASN A 1047 10.62 50.08 -46.13
C ASN A 1047 9.62 48.97 -46.52
N GLY A 1048 9.04 49.08 -47.72
CA GLY A 1048 7.84 48.36 -48.13
C GLY A 1048 8.07 47.03 -48.86
N LYS A 1049 7.06 46.14 -48.72
CA LYS A 1049 6.59 45.01 -49.58
C LYS A 1049 7.61 43.94 -50.05
N PRO A 1050 7.17 42.74 -50.50
CA PRO A 1050 5.91 42.00 -50.29
C PRO A 1050 6.14 40.55 -49.74
N SER A 1051 5.05 39.81 -49.58
CA SER A 1051 4.92 38.45 -49.04
C SER A 1051 5.70 37.33 -49.77
N LYS A 1052 6.31 36.40 -49.01
CA LYS A 1052 6.13 34.91 -49.06
C LYS A 1052 7.24 34.13 -48.30
N GLN A 1053 6.80 33.07 -47.60
CA GLN A 1053 7.46 31.81 -47.18
C GLN A 1053 8.81 31.83 -46.44
N VAL A 1054 8.91 31.02 -45.36
CA VAL A 1054 10.01 30.13 -44.88
C VAL A 1054 9.60 29.68 -43.45
N ASP A 1055 9.17 28.44 -43.22
CA ASP A 1055 9.94 27.21 -42.90
C ASP A 1055 10.56 27.16 -41.48
N LYS A 1056 10.14 26.10 -40.75
CA LYS A 1056 10.66 25.40 -39.54
C LYS A 1056 11.58 26.11 -38.53
N PRO A 1057 11.38 25.90 -37.21
CA PRO A 1057 12.46 26.02 -36.22
C PRO A 1057 13.27 24.73 -36.08
N ASN A 1058 14.58 24.95 -36.01
CA ASN A 1058 15.68 24.00 -35.89
C ASN A 1058 15.71 23.19 -34.59
N GLN A 1059 16.23 21.97 -34.74
CA GLN A 1059 16.78 21.11 -33.71
C GLN A 1059 18.00 21.76 -33.01
N VAL A 1060 18.08 21.56 -31.70
CA VAL A 1060 19.29 21.63 -30.87
C VAL A 1060 19.20 20.36 -30.01
N GLY A 1061 20.12 19.42 -29.91
CA GLY A 1061 21.53 19.32 -30.24
C GLY A 1061 22.07 18.32 -29.20
N VAL A 1062 22.19 17.05 -29.57
CA VAL A 1062 22.67 15.95 -28.71
C VAL A 1062 24.19 16.01 -28.65
N ALA A 1063 24.77 15.90 -27.46
CA ALA A 1063 26.22 15.81 -27.28
C ALA A 1063 26.70 14.37 -27.54
N ASP A 1064 27.71 14.25 -28.40
CA ASP A 1064 28.34 13.01 -28.86
C ASP A 1064 29.22 12.33 -27.79
N GLU A 1065 29.20 11.00 -27.79
CA GLU A 1065 30.21 10.11 -27.19
C GLU A 1065 31.51 10.11 -28.02
N PRO A 1066 32.69 9.86 -27.43
CA PRO A 1066 33.94 9.77 -28.18
C PRO A 1066 34.20 8.34 -28.68
N SER A 1067 34.34 8.18 -30.00
CA SER A 1067 34.80 6.94 -30.63
C SER A 1067 36.33 6.85 -30.74
N SER A 1068 36.83 5.71 -30.30
CA SER A 1068 38.06 5.00 -30.65
C SER A 1068 38.84 5.43 -31.92
N VAL A 1069 40.17 5.46 -31.78
CA VAL A 1069 41.12 5.24 -32.88
C VAL A 1069 42.14 4.18 -32.44
N ALA A 1070 42.29 3.14 -33.25
CA ALA A 1070 43.23 2.06 -33.10
C ALA A 1070 44.64 2.45 -33.58
N SER A 1071 45.70 1.98 -32.90
CA SER A 1071 46.91 1.38 -33.51
C SER A 1071 47.95 0.99 -32.44
N ALA A 1072 48.54 -0.19 -32.66
CA ALA A 1072 49.57 -0.93 -31.90
C ALA A 1072 49.08 -1.78 -30.72
#